data_AF-A0A7V3T8W0-F1
#
_entry.id   AF-A0A7V3T8W0-F1
#
_cell.length_a   1.000
_cell.length_b   1.000
_cell.length_c   1.000
_cell.angle_alpha   90.00
_cell.angle_beta   90.00
_cell.angle_gamma   90.00
#
_symmetry.space_group_name_H-M   'P 1'
#
loop_
_entity.id
_entity.type
_entity.pdbx_description
1 polymer ?
#
loop_
_entity_poly.entity_id
_entity_poly.type
_entity_poly.pdbx_seq_one_letter_code
_entity_poly.pdbx_strand_id
1 'polypeptide(L)'
;MLLGRQAPTTGLSACPQRHQAGRMNDAGWAERVKRQADGLPQSGWVAGFWLKGWWRWAVGSLATGLASWATAAHLLVEAESFEQLGGWQLDTQFIHIMGSPYLLAHGLGVPVADAQTTVRFPALGTYRVFVRTKDWVAPWQAPGAPGRFRLEVDGVMLAETFGTRGSNWFWHDGGLVEIRRLDVRLRLRDLTGFDGRCDAILFTTDLDLVPPNDSSPAATWRWQFRGLSQAPQPEEAGPFDLVVVGGGYAGCCAALAAARMGCRVALIQDRPVLGGNGSSEIRVWPQGGTRRGRYPHIGEIVEELVDRPSQSPAPVGEWNDAKRQAILEAEPNLSLFLNHYVFEVRTNQSRIEAVVALHTRTGQRRRFSGRLFADCTGHGTVGYLAGADHTVQVKRHLGMSNMWRWEETDQPQPFPETPWALPLRMKDFPYPVAHHGQWFWESGFDLDPIQDLELIRDYNLRAVFGAFNAMKNGDGRDRHRKARLEWVAYVGGNRESRQLLGDVVLSREDIVQRRLYPDGCVPSTWDIDLHYPDERFTNAAPDNPFISRAVFERVVDRTNGYPIPYRCLYSRNVSNLFMAGRCISVTHEALGTVRVMKTGGMMGEVVGKAASLCVLHDCLPRAIYASYWKDLEDLLQLPGAARRKTVRSPIQLPTQASP
;
A
#
# COMPACT_ATOMS: atom_id res chain seq x y z
N MET A 1 5.14 55.91 -53.46
CA MET A 1 5.70 55.34 -54.71
C MET A 1 5.95 53.86 -54.42
N LEU A 2 5.06 52.98 -54.88
CA LEU A 2 5.19 52.16 -56.11
C LEU A 2 6.20 51.01 -55.89
N LEU A 3 5.96 49.71 -56.12
CA LEU A 3 4.96 48.88 -56.83
C LEU A 3 5.18 47.43 -56.32
N GLY A 4 4.19 46.54 -56.18
CA GLY A 4 3.43 45.82 -57.24
C GLY A 4 3.80 44.32 -57.21
N ARG A 5 3.00 43.32 -57.61
CA ARG A 5 1.65 43.17 -58.16
C ARG A 5 1.24 41.68 -58.00
N GLN A 6 -0.05 41.47 -57.73
CA GLN A 6 -1.05 40.48 -58.20
C GLN A 6 -0.73 38.98 -58.49
N ALA A 7 -1.65 38.15 -57.99
CA ALA A 7 -1.91 36.73 -58.30
C ALA A 7 -2.44 36.49 -59.74
N PRO A 8 -2.60 35.22 -60.20
CA PRO A 8 -3.94 34.60 -60.07
C PRO A 8 -3.99 33.06 -59.86
N THR A 9 -5.22 32.64 -59.59
CA THR A 9 -5.84 31.33 -59.33
C THR A 9 -5.75 30.27 -60.44
N THR A 10 -5.67 29.00 -60.05
CA THR A 10 -6.34 27.77 -60.59
C THR A 10 -6.14 26.68 -59.50
N GLY A 11 -6.94 25.65 -59.23
CA GLY A 11 -8.14 25.02 -59.79
C GLY A 11 -8.20 23.64 -59.09
N LEU A 12 -9.33 23.31 -58.44
CA LEU A 12 -9.55 22.07 -57.68
C LEU A 12 -9.85 20.87 -58.59
N SER A 13 -9.26 19.69 -58.32
CA SER A 13 -9.92 18.39 -58.55
C SER A 13 -9.29 17.22 -57.77
N ALA A 14 -10.14 16.53 -57.00
CA ALA A 14 -10.20 15.09 -56.72
C ALA A 14 -9.03 14.33 -56.03
N CYS A 15 -9.36 13.79 -54.85
CA CYS A 15 -8.78 12.62 -54.16
C CYS A 15 -9.20 11.29 -54.87
N PRO A 16 -8.89 10.05 -54.41
CA PRO A 16 -8.01 9.58 -53.33
C PRO A 16 -7.17 8.30 -53.66
N GLN A 17 -6.34 7.85 -52.70
CA GLN A 17 -5.77 6.50 -52.43
C GLN A 17 -4.29 6.64 -52.04
N ARG A 18 -3.68 6.00 -51.03
CA ARG A 18 -3.98 4.96 -50.03
C ARG A 18 -2.85 5.10 -49.01
N HIS A 19 -3.12 5.05 -47.71
CA HIS A 19 -2.20 4.39 -46.77
C HIS A 19 -3.02 3.81 -45.61
N GLN A 20 -2.87 2.50 -45.46
CA GLN A 20 -3.60 1.65 -44.52
C GLN A 20 -3.17 1.95 -43.08
N ALA A 21 -4.13 2.36 -42.26
CA ALA A 21 -4.05 2.25 -40.81
C ALA A 21 -4.83 1.00 -40.40
N GLY A 22 -4.11 -0.03 -39.92
CA GLY A 22 -4.70 -1.22 -39.34
C GLY A 22 -5.38 -0.88 -38.02
N ARG A 23 -6.71 -1.00 -37.99
CA ARG A 23 -7.51 -1.04 -36.76
C ARG A 23 -7.30 -2.40 -36.12
N MET A 24 -6.84 -2.44 -34.87
CA MET A 24 -7.04 -3.60 -34.00
C MET A 24 -8.24 -3.32 -33.10
N ASN A 25 -9.11 -4.33 -33.02
CA ASN A 25 -10.47 -4.27 -32.52
C ASN A 25 -10.54 -4.18 -30.99
N ASP A 26 -11.39 -3.29 -30.50
CA ASP A 26 -11.91 -3.17 -29.13
C ASP A 26 -12.91 -4.31 -28.79
N ALA A 27 -12.45 -5.56 -28.84
CA ALA A 27 -13.30 -6.72 -28.54
C ALA A 27 -12.53 -7.76 -27.68
N GLY A 28 -12.10 -7.34 -26.50
CA GLY A 28 -11.51 -8.24 -25.49
C GLY A 28 -11.90 -7.92 -24.04
N TRP A 29 -12.58 -6.78 -23.80
CA TRP A 29 -12.82 -6.27 -22.45
C TRP A 29 -14.28 -6.48 -21.98
N ALA A 30 -15.23 -6.64 -22.90
CA ALA A 30 -16.66 -6.77 -22.57
C ALA A 30 -17.10 -8.19 -22.16
N GLU A 31 -16.23 -9.20 -22.26
CA GLU A 31 -16.62 -10.61 -22.01
C GLU A 31 -16.20 -11.15 -20.63
N ARG A 32 -15.64 -10.31 -19.76
CA ARG A 32 -15.19 -10.71 -18.41
C ARG A 32 -16.05 -10.16 -17.25
N VAL A 33 -17.14 -9.44 -17.55
CA VAL A 33 -18.02 -8.80 -16.53
C VAL A 33 -19.44 -9.39 -16.48
N LYS A 34 -19.75 -10.45 -17.23
CA LYS A 34 -21.08 -11.11 -17.18
C LYS A 34 -21.01 -12.64 -17.10
N ARG A 35 -20.55 -13.18 -15.96
CA ARG A 35 -20.91 -14.53 -15.49
C ARG A 35 -20.92 -14.59 -13.96
N GLN A 36 -21.90 -13.92 -13.35
CA GLN A 36 -22.31 -14.21 -11.97
C GLN A 36 -23.75 -13.72 -11.74
N ALA A 37 -24.68 -14.29 -12.48
CA ALA A 37 -26.10 -14.30 -12.14
C ALA A 37 -26.75 -15.40 -12.98
N ASP A 38 -27.76 -16.05 -12.38
CA ASP A 38 -28.69 -17.02 -12.96
C ASP A 38 -28.27 -18.50 -12.89
N GLY A 39 -28.92 -19.23 -11.96
CA GLY A 39 -28.98 -20.68 -12.02
C GLY A 39 -29.21 -21.42 -10.69
N LEU A 40 -30.31 -21.13 -9.96
CA LEU A 40 -30.82 -22.06 -8.94
C LEU A 40 -32.31 -22.34 -9.19
N PRO A 41 -32.73 -23.61 -9.39
CA PRO A 41 -34.13 -23.96 -9.45
C PRO A 41 -34.73 -24.17 -8.06
N GLN A 42 -35.94 -23.61 -7.89
CA GLN A 42 -36.85 -23.87 -6.79
C GLN A 42 -37.43 -25.29 -6.84
N SER A 43 -37.50 -25.94 -5.69
CA SER A 43 -38.54 -26.91 -5.28
C SER A 43 -38.56 -26.89 -3.75
N GLY A 44 -39.67 -26.94 -3.01
CA GLY A 44 -40.99 -27.48 -3.28
C GLY A 44 -41.34 -28.41 -2.11
N TRP A 45 -41.96 -27.85 -1.06
CA TRP A 45 -42.80 -28.45 -0.01
C TRP A 45 -42.76 -29.97 0.27
N VAL A 46 -42.60 -30.37 1.54
CA VAL A 46 -43.59 -31.18 2.31
C VAL A 46 -43.40 -30.95 3.82
N ALA A 47 -44.50 -30.66 4.51
CA ALA A 47 -44.64 -30.66 5.96
C ALA A 47 -45.06 -32.04 6.49
N GLY A 48 -44.64 -32.43 7.70
CA GLY A 48 -45.27 -33.59 8.35
C GLY A 48 -44.66 -34.11 9.65
N PHE A 49 -45.36 -33.79 10.74
CA PHE A 49 -45.63 -34.64 11.90
C PHE A 49 -44.57 -34.97 12.97
N TRP A 50 -44.91 -34.48 14.17
CA TRP A 50 -44.55 -35.00 15.49
C TRP A 50 -45.05 -36.43 15.70
N LEU A 51 -44.24 -37.28 16.32
CA LEU A 51 -44.72 -38.35 17.21
C LEU A 51 -43.63 -38.75 18.22
N LYS A 52 -44.02 -38.69 19.50
CA LYS A 52 -43.30 -39.26 20.65
C LYS A 52 -43.45 -40.78 20.64
N GLY A 53 -42.40 -41.50 21.03
CA GLY A 53 -42.49 -42.93 21.35
C GLY A 53 -41.22 -43.45 22.01
N TRP A 54 -41.31 -43.76 23.31
CA TRP A 54 -40.29 -44.45 24.09
C TRP A 54 -40.26 -45.94 23.75
N TRP A 55 -39.07 -46.54 23.57
CA TRP A 55 -38.80 -47.94 23.92
C TRP A 55 -37.33 -48.12 24.31
N ARG A 56 -37.11 -49.06 25.23
CA ARG A 56 -35.90 -49.27 26.05
C ARG A 56 -35.34 -50.67 25.74
N TRP A 57 -34.01 -50.77 25.68
CA TRP A 57 -33.12 -51.95 25.76
C TRP A 57 -33.01 -52.93 24.57
N ALA A 58 -31.83 -52.95 23.95
CA ALA A 58 -31.04 -54.17 23.77
C ALA A 58 -29.56 -53.79 23.52
N VAL A 59 -28.69 -54.15 24.46
CA VAL A 59 -27.23 -54.08 24.33
C VAL A 59 -26.80 -55.24 23.45
N GLY A 60 -26.35 -54.93 22.24
CA GLY A 60 -25.67 -55.87 21.35
C GLY A 60 -24.32 -55.29 20.96
N SER A 61 -23.25 -55.80 21.57
CA SER A 61 -21.88 -55.47 21.25
C SER A 61 -21.54 -55.94 19.84
N LEU A 62 -21.65 -55.04 18.87
CA LEU A 62 -20.98 -55.15 17.58
C LEU A 62 -19.74 -54.27 17.64
N ALA A 63 -18.59 -54.92 17.89
CA ALA A 63 -17.28 -54.32 17.68
C ALA A 63 -17.08 -54.12 16.17
N THR A 64 -17.66 -53.05 15.63
CA THR A 64 -17.24 -52.51 14.34
C THR A 64 -15.90 -51.84 14.59
N GLY A 65 -14.82 -52.47 14.10
CA GLY A 65 -13.54 -51.80 13.95
C GLY A 65 -13.75 -50.54 13.12
N LEU A 66 -13.82 -49.39 13.80
CA LEU A 66 -13.60 -48.11 13.18
C LEU A 66 -12.15 -48.14 12.72
N ALA A 67 -11.92 -48.52 11.47
CA ALA A 67 -10.71 -48.14 10.78
C ALA A 67 -10.67 -46.62 10.88
N SER A 68 -9.80 -46.10 11.76
CA SER A 68 -9.49 -44.68 11.76
C SER A 68 -8.82 -44.44 10.42
N TRP A 69 -9.58 -43.92 9.46
CA TRP A 69 -8.98 -43.25 8.32
C TRP A 69 -8.15 -42.13 8.93
N ALA A 70 -6.84 -42.34 9.01
CA ALA A 70 -5.94 -41.34 9.53
C ALA A 70 -6.10 -40.14 8.61
N THR A 71 -6.73 -39.08 9.13
CA THR A 71 -6.80 -37.80 8.43
C THR A 71 -5.37 -37.37 8.13
N ALA A 72 -5.09 -37.02 6.88
CA ALA A 72 -3.77 -36.57 6.49
C ALA A 72 -3.25 -35.47 7.43
N ALA A 73 -1.96 -35.58 7.78
CA ALA A 73 -1.30 -34.60 8.63
C ALA A 73 -0.84 -33.43 7.76
N HIS A 74 -1.20 -32.21 8.16
CA HIS A 74 -0.80 -30.98 7.47
C HIS A 74 -0.07 -30.05 8.44
N LEU A 75 0.95 -29.35 7.93
CA LEU A 75 1.61 -28.25 8.63
C LEU A 75 1.77 -27.08 7.66
N LEU A 76 1.05 -25.99 7.90
CA LEU A 76 1.23 -24.72 7.21
C LEU A 76 2.14 -23.80 8.03
N VAL A 77 3.22 -23.32 7.42
CA VAL A 77 4.14 -22.34 7.98
C VAL A 77 4.03 -21.06 7.16
N GLU A 78 3.42 -20.02 7.72
CA GLU A 78 3.35 -18.69 7.11
C GLU A 78 4.72 -17.99 7.29
N ALA A 79 5.31 -17.45 6.23
CA ALA A 79 6.70 -16.99 6.25
C ALA A 79 6.89 -15.77 7.18
N GLU A 80 5.86 -14.94 7.37
CA GLU A 80 5.85 -13.83 8.33
C GLU A 80 6.01 -14.29 9.79
N SER A 81 5.70 -15.57 10.08
CA SER A 81 5.82 -16.17 11.41
C SER A 81 7.24 -16.65 11.74
N PHE A 82 8.20 -16.50 10.83
CA PHE A 82 9.58 -16.87 11.09
C PHE A 82 10.15 -16.05 12.26
N GLU A 83 10.75 -16.75 13.23
CA GLU A 83 11.31 -16.14 14.44
C GLU A 83 12.47 -15.20 14.13
N GLN A 84 13.29 -15.56 13.14
CA GLN A 84 14.43 -14.78 12.69
C GLN A 84 14.35 -14.58 11.18
N LEU A 85 14.29 -13.34 10.73
CA LEU A 85 14.21 -13.04 9.29
C LEU A 85 15.59 -13.00 8.62
N GLY A 86 16.68 -13.00 9.39
CA GLY A 86 18.02 -12.82 8.84
C GLY A 86 18.12 -11.47 8.11
N GLY A 87 18.40 -11.50 6.81
CA GLY A 87 18.35 -10.31 5.95
C GLY A 87 17.12 -10.25 5.04
N TRP A 88 16.16 -11.17 5.20
CA TRP A 88 14.88 -11.11 4.48
C TRP A 88 14.01 -9.99 5.04
N GLN A 89 13.37 -9.24 4.15
CA GLN A 89 12.42 -8.20 4.51
C GLN A 89 11.00 -8.76 4.53
N LEU A 90 10.16 -8.27 5.43
CA LEU A 90 8.74 -8.59 5.42
C LEU A 90 7.99 -7.53 4.61
N ASP A 91 7.53 -7.93 3.43
CA ASP A 91 6.70 -7.06 2.59
C ASP A 91 5.22 -7.23 2.95
N THR A 92 4.56 -6.09 3.16
CA THR A 92 3.14 -5.98 3.52
C THR A 92 2.36 -5.09 2.56
N GLN A 93 3.02 -4.52 1.54
CA GLN A 93 2.42 -3.50 0.67
C GLN A 93 1.31 -4.06 -0.24
N PHE A 94 1.37 -5.36 -0.55
CA PHE A 94 0.51 -5.98 -1.56
C PHE A 94 -0.45 -7.04 -0.99
N ILE A 95 -0.78 -6.97 0.30
CA ILE A 95 -1.68 -7.93 0.95
C ILE A 95 -3.04 -8.02 0.21
N HIS A 96 -3.57 -6.92 -0.34
CA HIS A 96 -4.81 -6.95 -1.15
C HIS A 96 -4.69 -7.73 -2.46
N ILE A 97 -3.48 -7.86 -3.02
CA ILE A 97 -3.23 -8.54 -4.30
C ILE A 97 -2.95 -10.02 -4.06
N MET A 98 -2.07 -10.33 -3.10
CA MET A 98 -1.53 -11.68 -2.93
C MET A 98 -2.07 -12.44 -1.69
N GLY A 99 -2.81 -11.74 -0.83
CA GLY A 99 -3.61 -12.28 0.27
C GLY A 99 -2.94 -12.29 1.64
N SER A 100 -1.64 -11.99 1.70
CA SER A 100 -0.83 -12.05 2.91
C SER A 100 0.40 -11.14 2.83
N PRO A 101 1.13 -10.98 3.94
CA PRO A 101 2.53 -10.59 3.90
C PRO A 101 3.39 -11.70 3.30
N TYR A 102 4.61 -11.36 2.85
CA TYR A 102 5.58 -12.38 2.42
C TYR A 102 7.01 -11.92 2.67
N LEU A 103 7.94 -12.87 2.78
CA LEU A 103 9.36 -12.57 2.90
C LEU A 103 9.99 -12.32 1.53
N LEU A 104 10.84 -11.28 1.48
CA LEU A 104 11.54 -10.79 0.30
C LEU A 104 13.06 -10.71 0.55
N ALA A 105 13.85 -11.44 -0.24
CA ALA A 105 15.31 -11.41 -0.19
C ALA A 105 15.89 -10.22 -0.98
N HIS A 106 15.78 -9.01 -0.43
CA HIS A 106 16.18 -7.76 -1.08
C HIS A 106 17.66 -7.41 -0.84
N GLY A 107 18.58 -8.27 -1.33
CA GLY A 107 20.01 -8.21 -1.05
C GLY A 107 20.87 -7.37 -2.02
N LEU A 108 20.25 -6.76 -3.03
CA LEU A 108 20.91 -5.90 -4.03
C LEU A 108 22.04 -6.60 -4.80
N GLY A 109 21.88 -7.90 -5.07
CA GLY A 109 22.87 -8.73 -5.76
C GLY A 109 23.87 -9.44 -4.84
N VAL A 110 23.70 -9.33 -3.52
CA VAL A 110 24.40 -10.13 -2.52
C VAL A 110 23.37 -10.97 -1.78
N PRO A 111 23.52 -12.31 -1.71
CA PRO A 111 22.59 -13.14 -0.96
C PRO A 111 22.41 -12.66 0.48
N VAL A 112 21.16 -12.53 0.92
CA VAL A 112 20.86 -12.11 2.30
C VAL A 112 21.09 -13.25 3.30
N ALA A 113 21.29 -12.90 4.58
CA ALA A 113 21.35 -13.89 5.64
C ALA A 113 20.04 -14.68 5.75
N ASP A 114 20.14 -15.98 6.02
CA ASP A 114 19.00 -16.91 6.03
C ASP A 114 17.91 -16.50 7.04
N ALA A 115 16.66 -16.60 6.61
CA ALA A 115 15.53 -16.59 7.55
C ALA A 115 15.39 -17.99 8.16
N GLN A 116 15.10 -18.08 9.46
CA GLN A 116 14.96 -19.34 10.17
C GLN A 116 13.85 -19.35 11.21
N THR A 117 13.27 -20.54 11.43
CA THR A 117 12.26 -20.81 12.44
C THR A 117 12.29 -22.28 12.86
N THR A 118 11.74 -22.60 14.03
CA THR A 118 11.51 -23.99 14.46
C THR A 118 10.02 -24.25 14.54
N VAL A 119 9.59 -25.35 13.91
CA VAL A 119 8.19 -25.75 13.84
C VAL A 119 8.00 -27.16 14.37
N ARG A 120 6.81 -27.43 14.89
CA ARG A 120 6.44 -28.76 15.36
C ARG A 120 5.52 -29.45 14.36
N PHE A 121 5.99 -30.54 13.77
CA PHE A 121 5.21 -31.40 12.89
C PHE A 121 4.16 -32.19 13.69
N PRO A 122 2.97 -32.44 13.11
CA PRO A 122 1.91 -33.19 13.78
C PRO A 122 2.21 -34.70 13.89
N ALA A 123 3.02 -35.24 12.99
CA ALA A 123 3.43 -36.65 12.98
C ALA A 123 4.80 -36.83 12.30
N LEU A 124 5.46 -37.95 12.59
CA LEU A 124 6.65 -38.41 11.85
C LEU A 124 6.25 -39.04 10.51
N GLY A 125 7.19 -39.11 9.57
CA GLY A 125 7.02 -39.82 8.29
C GLY A 125 7.33 -38.95 7.07
N THR A 126 6.89 -39.43 5.91
CA THR A 126 7.11 -38.76 4.63
C THR A 126 6.07 -37.68 4.37
N TYR A 127 6.53 -36.47 4.05
CA TYR A 127 5.69 -35.33 3.67
C TYR A 127 6.05 -34.86 2.26
N ARG A 128 5.04 -34.47 1.48
CA ARG A 128 5.22 -33.62 0.31
C ARG A 128 5.30 -32.16 0.75
N VAL A 129 6.24 -31.41 0.17
CA VAL A 129 6.49 -30.00 0.51
C VAL A 129 6.06 -29.11 -0.65
N PHE A 130 5.36 -28.03 -0.34
CA PHE A 130 5.05 -26.97 -1.29
C PHE A 130 5.50 -25.63 -0.72
N VAL A 131 6.04 -24.76 -1.57
CA VAL A 131 6.39 -23.37 -1.21
C VAL A 131 5.57 -22.43 -2.07
N ARG A 132 4.80 -21.53 -1.45
CA ARG A 132 4.05 -20.50 -2.18
C ARG A 132 4.99 -19.36 -2.56
N THR A 133 5.23 -19.20 -3.86
CA THR A 133 6.23 -18.29 -4.44
C THR A 133 5.85 -17.90 -5.88
N LYS A 134 6.70 -17.12 -6.56
CA LYS A 134 6.63 -16.84 -7.99
C LYS A 134 8.00 -16.48 -8.55
N ASP A 135 8.19 -16.65 -9.85
CA ASP A 135 9.25 -15.98 -10.60
C ASP A 135 8.77 -14.57 -10.95
N TRP A 136 9.32 -13.59 -10.24
CA TRP A 136 8.83 -12.23 -10.32
C TRP A 136 9.18 -11.51 -11.63
N VAL A 137 10.10 -12.03 -12.45
CA VAL A 137 10.39 -11.47 -13.79
C VAL A 137 9.70 -12.22 -14.94
N ALA A 138 9.07 -13.37 -14.66
CA ALA A 138 8.34 -14.15 -15.64
C ALA A 138 7.24 -13.39 -16.42
N PRO A 139 6.55 -12.36 -15.86
CA PRO A 139 5.58 -11.57 -16.64
C PRO A 139 6.14 -10.95 -17.92
N TRP A 140 7.46 -10.70 -17.98
CA TRP A 140 8.13 -10.12 -19.14
C TRP A 140 8.93 -11.12 -19.96
N GLN A 141 8.84 -12.43 -19.67
CA GLN A 141 9.62 -13.49 -20.33
C GLN A 141 11.13 -13.17 -20.32
N ALA A 142 11.60 -12.50 -19.27
CA ALA A 142 12.99 -12.12 -19.13
C ALA A 142 13.87 -13.37 -18.93
N PRO A 143 15.13 -13.36 -19.41
CA PRO A 143 15.99 -14.54 -19.28
C PRO A 143 16.44 -14.76 -17.84
N GLY A 144 16.22 -15.97 -17.33
CA GLY A 144 16.63 -16.40 -16.00
C GLY A 144 15.62 -16.05 -14.90
N ALA A 145 15.90 -16.52 -13.70
CA ALA A 145 15.07 -16.30 -12.51
C ALA A 145 15.94 -15.66 -11.42
N PRO A 146 15.84 -14.35 -11.18
CA PRO A 146 16.63 -13.68 -10.15
C PRO A 146 16.21 -14.04 -8.74
N GLY A 147 14.92 -14.24 -8.46
CA GLY A 147 14.39 -14.49 -7.12
C GLY A 147 14.61 -15.91 -6.58
N ARG A 148 15.76 -16.53 -6.84
CA ARG A 148 16.02 -17.93 -6.48
C ARG A 148 16.42 -18.10 -5.03
N PHE A 149 15.82 -19.10 -4.39
CA PHE A 149 16.15 -19.51 -3.03
C PHE A 149 15.97 -21.02 -2.86
N ARG A 150 16.48 -21.57 -1.75
CA ARG A 150 16.26 -22.96 -1.35
C ARG A 150 15.75 -23.06 0.09
N LEU A 151 15.04 -24.14 0.36
CA LEU A 151 14.55 -24.50 1.70
C LEU A 151 15.47 -25.56 2.31
N GLU A 152 15.92 -25.35 3.53
CA GLU A 152 16.55 -26.35 4.39
C GLU A 152 15.51 -26.89 5.38
N VAL A 153 15.43 -28.21 5.52
CA VAL A 153 14.58 -28.90 6.49
C VAL A 153 15.48 -29.77 7.37
N ASP A 154 15.58 -29.43 8.65
CA ASP A 154 16.40 -30.11 9.66
C ASP A 154 17.88 -30.32 9.26
N GLY A 155 18.51 -29.30 8.68
CA GLY A 155 19.90 -29.38 8.22
C GLY A 155 20.08 -30.01 6.84
N VAL A 156 19.01 -30.49 6.20
CA VAL A 156 19.04 -31.04 4.84
C VAL A 156 18.46 -30.02 3.87
N MET A 157 19.30 -29.57 2.94
CA MET A 157 18.86 -28.66 1.86
C MET A 157 18.06 -29.43 0.81
N LEU A 158 16.87 -28.94 0.46
CA LEU A 158 16.11 -29.52 -0.64
C LEU A 158 16.83 -29.33 -1.99
N ALA A 159 16.67 -30.31 -2.88
CA ALA A 159 17.26 -30.26 -4.21
C ALA A 159 16.58 -29.20 -5.11
N GLU A 160 15.27 -28.98 -4.91
CA GLU A 160 14.50 -28.01 -5.69
C GLU A 160 14.95 -26.58 -5.40
N THR A 161 15.01 -25.75 -6.45
CA THR A 161 15.24 -24.31 -6.35
C THR A 161 13.95 -23.55 -6.64
N PHE A 162 13.47 -22.82 -5.63
CA PHE A 162 12.22 -22.08 -5.66
C PHE A 162 12.37 -20.71 -6.31
N GLY A 163 11.24 -20.07 -6.65
CA GLY A 163 11.21 -18.75 -7.28
C GLY A 163 11.66 -18.77 -8.75
N THR A 164 11.51 -19.91 -9.43
CA THR A 164 11.99 -20.13 -10.81
C THR A 164 10.87 -20.35 -11.83
N ARG A 165 9.61 -20.36 -11.40
CA ARG A 165 8.45 -20.67 -12.22
C ARG A 165 7.28 -19.78 -11.82
N GLY A 166 6.29 -19.67 -12.70
CA GLY A 166 5.03 -18.98 -12.45
C GLY A 166 5.15 -17.45 -12.44
N SER A 167 4.38 -16.79 -13.30
CA SER A 167 4.26 -15.32 -13.32
C SER A 167 3.34 -14.78 -12.22
N ASN A 168 2.47 -15.63 -11.68
CA ASN A 168 1.59 -15.35 -10.55
C ASN A 168 1.99 -16.19 -9.35
N TRP A 169 1.58 -15.77 -8.15
CA TRP A 169 1.72 -16.55 -6.92
C TRP A 169 1.10 -17.93 -7.08
N PHE A 170 1.84 -18.98 -6.75
CA PHE A 170 1.41 -20.37 -6.85
C PHE A 170 2.20 -21.27 -5.87
N TRP A 171 1.75 -22.50 -5.69
CA TRP A 171 2.45 -23.52 -4.92
C TRP A 171 3.50 -24.24 -5.78
N HIS A 172 4.77 -23.96 -5.51
CA HIS A 172 5.91 -24.63 -6.13
C HIS A 172 6.22 -25.91 -5.35
N ASP A 173 6.07 -27.06 -6.01
CA ASP A 173 6.36 -28.38 -5.45
C ASP A 173 7.85 -28.56 -5.16
N GLY A 174 8.17 -28.84 -3.90
CA GLY A 174 9.52 -29.08 -3.38
C GLY A 174 9.90 -30.56 -3.27
N GLY A 175 9.00 -31.48 -3.65
CA GLY A 175 9.20 -32.92 -3.56
C GLY A 175 8.91 -33.48 -2.17
N LEU A 176 9.50 -34.64 -1.89
CA LEU A 176 9.28 -35.40 -0.65
C LEU A 176 10.41 -35.16 0.36
N VAL A 177 10.04 -35.08 1.64
CA VAL A 177 10.96 -35.02 2.78
C VAL A 177 10.58 -36.03 3.83
N GLU A 178 11.57 -36.55 4.54
CA GLU A 178 11.37 -37.49 5.64
C GLU A 178 11.54 -36.77 6.99
N ILE A 179 10.48 -36.75 7.80
CA ILE A 179 10.46 -36.08 9.10
C ILE A 179 10.69 -37.11 10.20
N ARG A 180 11.89 -37.05 10.80
CA ARG A 180 12.37 -38.03 11.82
C ARG A 180 12.26 -37.54 13.26
N ARG A 181 11.95 -36.26 13.45
CA ARG A 181 11.70 -35.62 14.74
C ARG A 181 10.55 -34.63 14.58
N LEU A 182 9.77 -34.40 15.63
CA LEU A 182 8.62 -33.50 15.54
C LEU A 182 9.06 -32.03 15.50
N ASP A 183 10.05 -31.65 16.29
CA ASP A 183 10.58 -30.28 16.29
C ASP A 183 11.68 -30.14 15.24
N VAL A 184 11.40 -29.40 14.17
CA VAL A 184 12.23 -29.30 12.97
C VAL A 184 12.60 -27.85 12.72
N ARG A 185 13.88 -27.59 12.43
CA ARG A 185 14.34 -26.27 11.99
C ARG A 185 14.16 -26.11 10.48
N LEU A 186 13.56 -24.99 10.08
CA LEU A 186 13.44 -24.57 8.69
C LEU A 186 14.35 -23.38 8.42
N ARG A 187 14.98 -23.34 7.25
CA ARG A 187 15.72 -22.15 6.78
C ARG A 187 15.45 -21.81 5.33
N LEU A 188 15.28 -20.53 5.04
CA LEU A 188 15.21 -19.99 3.68
C LEU A 188 16.56 -19.40 3.32
N ARG A 189 17.21 -20.01 2.33
CA ARG A 189 18.52 -19.59 1.84
C ARG A 189 18.40 -18.90 0.50
N ASP A 190 18.65 -17.59 0.50
CA ASP A 190 18.78 -16.80 -0.71
C ASP A 190 20.01 -17.23 -1.51
N LEU A 191 19.89 -17.28 -2.83
CA LEU A 191 20.96 -17.67 -3.73
C LEU A 191 21.50 -16.52 -4.58
N THR A 192 20.85 -15.36 -4.59
CA THR A 192 21.14 -14.32 -5.58
C THR A 192 21.20 -12.90 -5.01
N GLY A 193 20.42 -12.59 -3.96
CA GLY A 193 20.23 -11.22 -3.50
C GLY A 193 19.26 -10.39 -4.35
N PHE A 194 18.46 -11.01 -5.23
CA PHE A 194 17.53 -10.31 -6.14
C PHE A 194 16.08 -10.77 -5.95
N ASP A 195 15.52 -10.42 -4.78
CA ASP A 195 14.08 -10.40 -4.53
C ASP A 195 13.41 -11.78 -4.58
N GLY A 196 14.08 -12.80 -4.04
CA GLY A 196 13.45 -14.11 -3.79
C GLY A 196 12.26 -13.97 -2.85
N ARG A 197 11.18 -14.74 -3.09
CA ARG A 197 9.88 -14.54 -2.42
C ARG A 197 9.37 -15.81 -1.80
N CYS A 198 9.01 -15.76 -0.53
CA CYS A 198 8.38 -16.88 0.17
C CYS A 198 7.19 -16.35 0.97
N ASP A 199 5.99 -16.82 0.64
CA ASP A 199 4.76 -16.53 1.40
C ASP A 199 4.49 -17.59 2.45
N ALA A 200 4.46 -18.86 2.04
CA ALA A 200 4.12 -19.95 2.94
C ALA A 200 4.76 -21.26 2.50
N ILE A 201 4.93 -22.16 3.46
CA ILE A 201 5.42 -23.52 3.25
C ILE A 201 4.37 -24.49 3.77
N LEU A 202 3.90 -25.41 2.93
CA LEU A 202 2.97 -26.45 3.30
C LEU A 202 3.66 -27.80 3.27
N PHE A 203 3.58 -28.52 4.37
CA PHE A 203 3.94 -29.93 4.46
C PHE A 203 2.65 -30.75 4.58
N THR A 204 2.51 -31.81 3.79
CA THR A 204 1.35 -32.70 3.82
C THR A 204 1.73 -34.17 3.69
N THR A 205 1.07 -35.06 4.47
CA THR A 205 1.15 -36.52 4.24
C THR A 205 0.17 -37.01 3.19
N ASP A 206 -0.80 -36.17 2.77
CA ASP A 206 -1.59 -36.41 1.57
C ASP A 206 -0.72 -36.06 0.36
N LEU A 207 -0.11 -37.08 -0.23
CA LEU A 207 0.86 -36.92 -1.32
C LEU A 207 0.19 -36.51 -2.63
N ASP A 208 -1.12 -36.68 -2.76
CA ASP A 208 -1.90 -36.32 -3.95
C ASP A 208 -2.56 -34.93 -3.84
N LEU A 209 -2.40 -34.26 -2.70
CA LEU A 209 -2.97 -32.94 -2.45
C LEU A 209 -2.47 -31.91 -3.48
N VAL A 210 -3.42 -31.19 -4.07
CA VAL A 210 -3.18 -29.94 -4.79
C VAL A 210 -3.65 -28.79 -3.92
N PRO A 211 -2.75 -27.99 -3.34
CA PRO A 211 -3.17 -26.95 -2.40
C PRO A 211 -3.96 -25.85 -3.12
N PRO A 212 -5.06 -25.34 -2.52
CA PRO A 212 -5.79 -24.21 -3.06
C PRO A 212 -4.91 -22.95 -3.11
N ASN A 213 -5.13 -22.10 -4.11
CA ASN A 213 -4.28 -20.93 -4.39
C ASN A 213 -5.06 -19.61 -4.45
N ASP A 214 -6.11 -19.49 -3.63
CA ASP A 214 -6.85 -18.23 -3.49
C ASP A 214 -5.97 -17.18 -2.80
N SER A 215 -5.88 -16.00 -3.42
CA SER A 215 -5.11 -14.83 -2.95
C SER A 215 -5.97 -13.80 -2.23
N SER A 216 -7.24 -14.10 -1.91
CA SER A 216 -8.06 -13.22 -1.09
C SER A 216 -7.42 -13.01 0.31
N PRO A 217 -7.43 -11.77 0.86
CA PRO A 217 -7.07 -11.58 2.25
C PRO A 217 -7.91 -12.47 3.16
N ALA A 218 -7.25 -13.20 4.06
CA ALA A 218 -7.88 -14.18 4.96
C ALA A 218 -8.55 -15.39 4.26
N ALA A 219 -8.06 -15.79 3.09
CA ALA A 219 -8.49 -16.99 2.36
C ALA A 219 -8.70 -18.22 3.27
N THR A 220 -9.82 -18.94 3.05
CA THR A 220 -10.29 -20.00 3.95
C THR A 220 -9.26 -21.12 4.17
N TRP A 221 -8.46 -21.43 3.13
CA TRP A 221 -7.46 -22.49 3.18
C TRP A 221 -6.39 -22.26 4.25
N ARG A 222 -6.06 -20.99 4.56
CA ARG A 222 -5.08 -20.65 5.61
C ARG A 222 -5.54 -21.11 6.99
N TRP A 223 -6.84 -21.18 7.22
CA TRP A 223 -7.42 -21.64 8.50
C TRP A 223 -7.59 -23.16 8.49
N GLN A 224 -8.01 -23.73 7.36
CA GLN A 224 -8.18 -25.17 7.19
C GLN A 224 -6.88 -25.95 7.43
N PHE A 225 -5.76 -25.50 6.85
CA PHE A 225 -4.45 -26.15 7.11
C PHE A 225 -3.89 -25.88 8.51
N ARG A 226 -4.52 -25.00 9.29
CA ARG A 226 -4.27 -24.83 10.74
C ARG A 226 -5.23 -25.64 11.61
N GLY A 227 -6.04 -26.51 11.00
CA GLY A 227 -7.02 -27.35 11.71
C GLY A 227 -8.28 -26.61 12.16
N LEU A 228 -8.55 -25.43 11.59
CA LEU A 228 -9.71 -24.60 11.93
C LEU A 228 -10.79 -24.74 10.85
N SER A 229 -12.03 -25.02 11.27
CA SER A 229 -13.18 -25.11 10.37
C SER A 229 -13.65 -23.75 9.83
N GLN A 230 -13.31 -22.67 10.54
CA GLN A 230 -13.61 -21.29 10.17
C GLN A 230 -12.55 -20.35 10.73
N ALA A 231 -12.47 -19.14 10.18
CA ALA A 231 -11.54 -18.12 10.66
C ALA A 231 -11.83 -17.77 12.14
N PRO A 232 -10.78 -17.61 12.99
CA PRO A 232 -10.97 -17.18 14.37
C PRO A 232 -11.76 -15.88 14.48
N GLN A 233 -12.57 -15.78 15.54
CA GLN A 233 -13.25 -14.52 15.85
C GLN A 233 -12.19 -13.42 16.13
N PRO A 234 -12.33 -12.23 15.53
CA PRO A 234 -11.40 -11.14 15.79
C PRO A 234 -11.42 -10.70 17.27
N GLU A 235 -10.25 -10.38 17.82
CA GLU A 235 -10.14 -9.76 19.14
C GLU A 235 -10.69 -8.33 19.11
N GLU A 236 -11.48 -7.93 20.09
CA GLU A 236 -12.03 -6.58 20.18
C GLU A 236 -10.97 -5.56 20.62
N ALA A 237 -10.83 -4.48 19.85
CA ALA A 237 -10.11 -3.28 20.23
C ALA A 237 -11.11 -2.12 20.25
N GLY A 238 -11.39 -1.58 21.44
CA GLY A 238 -12.28 -0.44 21.61
C GLY A 238 -13.27 -0.60 22.77
N PRO A 239 -14.29 0.29 22.85
CA PRO A 239 -14.71 1.23 21.80
C PRO A 239 -13.80 2.48 21.69
N PHE A 240 -13.76 3.06 20.49
CA PHE A 240 -13.09 4.34 20.20
C PHE A 240 -14.07 5.42 19.74
N ASP A 241 -13.70 6.68 19.94
CA ASP A 241 -14.44 7.81 19.37
C ASP A 241 -14.09 7.96 17.87
N LEU A 242 -12.81 7.79 17.53
CA LEU A 242 -12.29 7.87 16.17
C LEU A 242 -11.33 6.70 15.90
N VAL A 243 -11.57 5.99 14.80
CA VAL A 243 -10.64 5.00 14.24
C VAL A 243 -10.00 5.58 12.98
N VAL A 244 -8.68 5.78 13.00
CA VAL A 244 -7.88 6.30 11.88
C VAL A 244 -7.12 5.15 11.25
N VAL A 245 -7.26 4.96 9.94
CA VAL A 245 -6.58 3.89 9.20
C VAL A 245 -5.59 4.50 8.21
N GLY A 246 -4.29 4.22 8.42
CA GLY A 246 -3.17 4.71 7.63
C GLY A 246 -2.29 5.69 8.41
N GLY A 247 -1.11 5.23 8.85
CA GLY A 247 -0.10 5.98 9.61
C GLY A 247 0.84 6.85 8.76
N GLY A 248 0.36 7.41 7.65
CA GLY A 248 1.05 8.48 6.95
C GLY A 248 0.94 9.81 7.70
N TYR A 249 1.55 10.90 7.19
CA TYR A 249 1.44 12.22 7.81
C TYR A 249 -0.02 12.64 8.06
N ALA A 250 -0.94 12.35 7.13
CA ALA A 250 -2.36 12.62 7.30
C ALA A 250 -2.96 11.89 8.51
N GLY A 251 -2.79 10.58 8.62
CA GLY A 251 -3.38 9.82 9.73
C GLY A 251 -2.69 10.08 11.07
N CYS A 252 -1.37 10.26 11.10
CA CYS A 252 -0.68 10.66 12.33
C CYS A 252 -1.19 12.00 12.86
N CYS A 253 -1.34 13.00 11.99
CA CYS A 253 -1.85 14.31 12.39
C CYS A 253 -3.34 14.26 12.78
N ALA A 254 -4.15 13.48 12.08
CA ALA A 254 -5.56 13.26 12.43
C ALA A 254 -5.72 12.63 13.81
N ALA A 255 -4.95 11.56 14.07
CA ALA A 255 -5.01 10.86 15.33
C ALA A 255 -4.53 11.74 16.49
N LEU A 256 -3.40 12.44 16.31
CA LEU A 256 -2.85 13.30 17.35
C LEU A 256 -3.74 14.51 17.64
N ALA A 257 -4.28 15.17 16.60
CA ALA A 257 -5.19 16.30 16.77
C ALA A 257 -6.49 15.89 17.49
N ALA A 258 -7.08 14.75 17.12
CA ALA A 258 -8.28 14.23 17.77
C ALA A 258 -8.02 13.86 19.25
N ALA A 259 -6.91 13.15 19.51
CA ALA A 259 -6.55 12.70 20.85
C ALA A 259 -6.24 13.87 21.79
N ARG A 260 -5.49 14.87 21.31
CA ARG A 260 -5.26 16.14 22.04
C ARG A 260 -6.58 16.88 22.30
N MET A 261 -7.54 16.81 21.38
CA MET A 261 -8.89 17.36 21.59
C MET A 261 -9.82 16.43 22.38
N GLY A 262 -9.29 15.41 23.06
CA GLY A 262 -10.01 14.62 24.05
C GLY A 262 -10.81 13.43 23.50
N CYS A 263 -10.63 13.06 22.23
CA CYS A 263 -11.19 11.83 21.66
C CYS A 263 -10.36 10.62 22.07
N ARG A 264 -10.97 9.47 22.34
CA ARG A 264 -10.29 8.17 22.37
C ARG A 264 -10.03 7.70 20.94
N VAL A 265 -8.77 7.55 20.55
CA VAL A 265 -8.37 7.29 19.17
C VAL A 265 -7.66 5.96 19.01
N ALA A 266 -7.99 5.20 17.96
CA ALA A 266 -7.13 4.15 17.43
C ALA A 266 -6.44 4.66 16.15
N LEU A 267 -5.11 4.55 16.09
CA LEU A 267 -4.34 4.76 14.86
C LEU A 267 -3.82 3.40 14.37
N ILE A 268 -4.31 2.95 13.21
CA ILE A 268 -4.00 1.65 12.62
C ILE A 268 -3.05 1.85 11.44
N GLN A 269 -1.91 1.17 11.44
CA GLN A 269 -0.91 1.23 10.37
C GLN A 269 -0.46 -0.19 9.96
N ASP A 270 -0.44 -0.44 8.66
CA ASP A 270 -0.16 -1.75 8.05
C ASP A 270 1.31 -2.20 8.20
N ARG A 271 2.22 -1.24 8.34
CA ARG A 271 3.68 -1.41 8.44
C ARG A 271 4.24 -1.17 9.85
N PRO A 272 5.50 -1.56 10.12
CA PRO A 272 6.13 -1.32 11.42
C PRO A 272 6.58 0.13 11.64
N VAL A 273 6.48 1.01 10.64
CA VAL A 273 6.89 2.41 10.74
C VAL A 273 5.79 3.37 10.29
N LEU A 274 5.88 4.61 10.77
CA LEU A 274 4.97 5.72 10.47
C LEU A 274 5.58 6.65 9.40
N GLY A 275 4.76 7.55 8.84
CA GLY A 275 5.19 8.59 7.89
C GLY A 275 4.84 8.30 6.43
N GLY A 276 4.34 7.10 6.11
CA GLY A 276 3.93 6.74 4.75
C GLY A 276 5.10 6.85 3.77
N ASN A 277 4.95 7.61 2.68
CA ASN A 277 6.03 7.81 1.69
C ASN A 277 7.26 8.53 2.28
N GLY A 278 7.12 9.24 3.41
CA GLY A 278 8.22 9.89 4.12
C GLY A 278 8.73 9.11 5.33
N SER A 279 8.55 7.78 5.32
CA SER A 279 9.21 6.86 6.25
C SER A 279 10.61 6.49 5.77
N SER A 280 11.40 5.82 6.64
CA SER A 280 12.70 5.27 6.25
C SER A 280 12.66 4.20 5.15
N GLU A 281 11.49 3.59 4.91
CA GLU A 281 11.28 2.54 3.90
C GLU A 281 11.16 3.09 2.47
N ILE A 282 10.62 4.30 2.31
CA ILE A 282 10.32 4.91 1.00
C ILE A 282 11.16 6.17 0.76
N ARG A 283 11.45 6.95 1.81
CA ARG A 283 12.38 8.09 1.84
C ARG A 283 12.05 9.29 0.94
N VAL A 284 10.77 9.55 0.67
CA VAL A 284 10.34 10.80 0.00
C VAL A 284 10.33 11.93 1.01
N TRP A 285 11.04 13.02 0.73
CA TRP A 285 11.09 14.16 1.65
C TRP A 285 9.72 14.83 1.86
N PRO A 286 9.33 15.19 3.10
CA PRO A 286 8.08 15.87 3.35
C PRO A 286 8.14 17.33 2.86
N GLN A 287 7.58 17.60 1.69
CA GLN A 287 7.45 18.94 1.11
C GLN A 287 6.11 19.59 1.46
N GLY A 288 5.96 20.86 1.09
CA GLY A 288 4.77 21.70 1.36
C GLY A 288 5.01 22.75 2.44
N GLY A 289 4.41 23.92 2.31
CA GLY A 289 4.43 24.96 3.32
C GLY A 289 3.39 24.65 4.40
N THR A 290 3.78 24.82 5.66
CA THR A 290 2.89 24.75 6.82
C THR A 290 2.64 26.16 7.35
N ARG A 291 1.61 26.34 8.19
CA ARG A 291 1.40 27.60 8.94
C ARG A 291 1.23 28.80 8.00
N ARG A 292 0.37 28.66 6.98
CA ARG A 292 0.07 29.67 5.96
C ARG A 292 -1.42 30.02 5.94
N GLY A 293 -1.75 31.13 5.28
CA GLY A 293 -3.13 31.52 5.02
C GLY A 293 -3.91 31.85 6.29
N ARG A 294 -5.21 31.52 6.28
CA ARG A 294 -6.20 31.97 7.28
C ARG A 294 -5.98 31.43 8.69
N TYR A 295 -5.37 30.25 8.82
CA TYR A 295 -5.22 29.53 10.09
C TYR A 295 -3.72 29.30 10.36
N PRO A 296 -3.04 30.23 11.06
CA PRO A 296 -1.58 30.24 11.16
C PRO A 296 -1.00 29.07 11.96
N HIS A 297 -1.82 28.37 12.75
CA HIS A 297 -1.40 27.22 13.55
C HIS A 297 -1.52 25.89 12.82
N ILE A 298 -2.25 25.84 11.69
CA ILE A 298 -2.41 24.61 10.93
C ILE A 298 -1.07 24.18 10.34
N GLY A 299 -0.64 22.97 10.69
CA GLY A 299 0.67 22.43 10.34
C GLY A 299 1.70 22.49 11.47
N GLU A 300 1.38 23.02 12.65
CA GLU A 300 2.27 22.89 13.82
C GLU A 300 2.45 21.42 14.22
N ILE A 301 1.38 20.62 14.21
CA ILE A 301 1.46 19.17 14.45
C ILE A 301 2.32 18.48 13.38
N VAL A 302 2.24 18.94 12.13
CA VAL A 302 3.08 18.43 11.05
C VAL A 302 4.54 18.70 11.34
N GLU A 303 4.90 19.91 11.77
CA GLU A 303 6.28 20.28 12.09
C GLU A 303 6.86 19.50 13.28
N GLU A 304 6.02 19.02 14.21
CA GLU A 304 6.46 18.09 15.27
C GLU A 304 6.93 16.75 14.70
N LEU A 305 6.27 16.25 13.64
CA LEU A 305 6.46 14.89 13.10
C LEU A 305 7.42 14.78 11.90
N VAL A 306 7.63 15.85 11.15
CA VAL A 306 8.45 15.81 9.93
C VAL A 306 9.92 15.63 10.22
N ASP A 307 10.58 14.89 9.34
CA ASP A 307 12.03 14.90 9.21
C ASP A 307 12.45 16.01 8.24
N ARG A 308 13.73 16.39 8.30
CA ARG A 308 14.34 17.39 7.41
C ARG A 308 15.60 16.80 6.76
N PRO A 309 15.44 15.78 5.91
CA PRO A 309 16.58 15.16 5.24
C PRO A 309 17.22 16.14 4.24
N SER A 310 18.52 15.97 4.03
CA SER A 310 19.37 16.75 3.11
C SER A 310 18.98 16.55 1.63
N GLN A 311 18.44 15.39 1.28
CA GLN A 311 18.05 14.99 -0.07
C GLN A 311 16.95 13.92 -0.04
N SER A 312 16.44 13.52 -1.21
CA SER A 312 15.39 12.50 -1.34
C SER A 312 15.70 11.56 -2.50
N PRO A 313 16.18 10.32 -2.26
CA PRO A 313 16.36 9.68 -0.95
C PRO A 313 17.65 10.09 -0.23
N ALA A 314 17.56 10.36 1.08
CA ALA A 314 18.69 10.52 2.00
C ALA A 314 19.16 9.17 2.59
N PRO A 315 20.35 9.11 3.23
CA PRO A 315 20.76 7.96 4.02
C PRO A 315 19.72 7.66 5.11
N VAL A 316 19.66 6.39 5.56
CA VAL A 316 18.65 5.94 6.52
C VAL A 316 18.69 6.73 7.84
N GLY A 317 19.88 7.15 8.28
CA GLY A 317 20.07 7.88 9.55
C GLY A 317 19.46 9.28 9.60
N GLU A 318 19.03 9.84 8.47
CA GLU A 318 18.31 11.12 8.44
C GLU A 318 16.79 10.97 8.61
N TRP A 319 16.28 9.73 8.72
CA TRP A 319 14.87 9.42 8.92
C TRP A 319 14.62 9.00 10.37
N ASN A 320 13.73 9.69 11.07
CA ASN A 320 13.51 9.51 12.50
C ASN A 320 12.14 8.89 12.79
N ASP A 321 11.98 7.62 12.41
CA ASP A 321 10.77 6.85 12.66
C ASP A 321 10.47 6.73 14.16
N ALA A 322 11.51 6.56 14.99
CA ALA A 322 11.40 6.46 16.44
C ALA A 322 10.82 7.74 17.08
N LYS A 323 11.23 8.92 16.62
CA LYS A 323 10.67 10.20 17.08
C LYS A 323 9.17 10.27 16.80
N ARG A 324 8.73 9.91 15.59
CA ARG A 324 7.30 9.92 15.24
C ARG A 324 6.54 8.99 16.16
N GLN A 325 6.99 7.75 16.28
CA GLN A 325 6.35 6.76 17.14
C GLN A 325 6.24 7.24 18.59
N ALA A 326 7.34 7.77 19.16
CA ALA A 326 7.35 8.28 20.53
C ALA A 326 6.38 9.45 20.75
N ILE A 327 6.23 10.37 19.78
CA ILE A 327 5.27 11.47 19.87
C ILE A 327 3.83 10.94 19.91
N LEU A 328 3.51 9.93 19.10
CA LEU A 328 2.17 9.33 19.05
C LEU A 328 1.87 8.53 20.32
N GLU A 329 2.81 7.71 20.79
CA GLU A 329 2.67 6.88 22.01
C GLU A 329 2.60 7.71 23.30
N ALA A 330 3.16 8.92 23.30
CA ALA A 330 3.10 9.82 24.45
C ALA A 330 1.71 10.45 24.68
N GLU A 331 0.79 10.37 23.70
CA GLU A 331 -0.53 10.97 23.82
C GLU A 331 -1.51 10.00 24.52
N PRO A 332 -1.98 10.29 25.75
CA PRO A 332 -2.72 9.34 26.59
C PRO A 332 -4.05 8.86 26.01
N ASN A 333 -4.66 9.64 25.12
CA ASN A 333 -5.93 9.32 24.48
C ASN A 333 -5.76 8.56 23.16
N LEU A 334 -4.53 8.24 22.75
CA LEU A 334 -4.20 7.57 21.49
C LEU A 334 -3.68 6.16 21.74
N SER A 335 -4.27 5.18 21.06
CA SER A 335 -3.77 3.80 20.98
C SER A 335 -3.21 3.54 19.59
N LEU A 336 -1.91 3.23 19.52
CA LEU A 336 -1.18 2.97 18.28
C LEU A 336 -1.15 1.46 17.97
N PHE A 337 -1.54 1.09 16.75
CA PHE A 337 -1.57 -0.28 16.25
C PHE A 337 -0.74 -0.39 14.97
N LEU A 338 0.57 -0.64 15.11
CA LEU A 338 1.48 -0.94 13.99
C LEU A 338 1.29 -2.39 13.52
N ASN A 339 1.73 -2.71 12.30
CA ASN A 339 1.61 -4.04 11.72
C ASN A 339 0.16 -4.56 11.63
N HIS A 340 -0.83 -3.69 11.44
CA HIS A 340 -2.25 -4.06 11.32
C HIS A 340 -2.80 -3.62 9.96
N TYR A 341 -3.05 -4.58 9.08
CA TYR A 341 -3.61 -4.34 7.75
C TYR A 341 -5.14 -4.48 7.77
N VAL A 342 -5.86 -3.40 7.51
CA VAL A 342 -7.34 -3.42 7.41
C VAL A 342 -7.76 -4.00 6.07
N PHE A 343 -8.50 -5.12 6.11
CA PHE A 343 -8.95 -5.84 4.91
C PHE A 343 -10.48 -5.96 4.81
N GLU A 344 -11.21 -5.66 5.89
CA GLU A 344 -12.67 -5.78 5.96
C GLU A 344 -13.25 -4.56 6.69
N VAL A 345 -14.36 -4.04 6.18
CA VAL A 345 -15.16 -2.98 6.80
C VAL A 345 -16.58 -3.51 6.98
N ARG A 346 -17.12 -3.39 8.20
CA ARG A 346 -18.49 -3.78 8.52
C ARG A 346 -19.36 -2.54 8.58
N THR A 347 -20.42 -2.55 7.78
CA THR A 347 -21.37 -1.44 7.66
C THR A 347 -22.77 -1.86 8.04
N ASN A 348 -23.55 -0.89 8.49
CA ASN A 348 -24.99 -0.96 8.63
C ASN A 348 -25.57 0.24 7.89
N GLN A 349 -26.23 -0.04 6.76
CA GLN A 349 -26.64 0.97 5.79
C GLN A 349 -25.43 1.83 5.36
N SER A 350 -25.51 3.15 5.55
CA SER A 350 -24.47 4.12 5.20
C SER A 350 -23.48 4.42 6.34
N ARG A 351 -23.44 3.59 7.39
CA ARG A 351 -22.62 3.83 8.58
C ARG A 351 -21.65 2.67 8.81
N ILE A 352 -20.37 2.99 9.01
CA ILE A 352 -19.36 2.02 9.42
C ILE A 352 -19.56 1.71 10.91
N GLU A 353 -19.62 0.44 11.26
CA GLU A 353 -19.68 -0.04 12.64
C GLU A 353 -18.30 -0.44 13.17
N ALA A 354 -17.50 -1.08 12.32
CA ALA A 354 -16.15 -1.53 12.66
C ALA A 354 -15.30 -1.78 11.42
N VAL A 355 -13.98 -1.81 11.62
CA VAL A 355 -13.02 -2.39 10.67
C VAL A 355 -12.37 -3.62 11.28
N VAL A 356 -11.97 -4.58 10.45
CA VAL A 356 -11.20 -5.75 10.88
C VAL A 356 -9.82 -5.70 10.22
N ALA A 357 -8.79 -5.84 11.05
CA ALA A 357 -7.41 -5.85 10.60
C ALA A 357 -6.73 -7.20 10.88
N LEU A 358 -5.77 -7.54 10.03
CA LEU A 358 -4.84 -8.66 10.19
C LEU A 358 -3.52 -8.13 10.74
N HIS A 359 -3.02 -8.73 11.82
CA HIS A 359 -1.68 -8.46 12.31
C HIS A 359 -0.65 -9.11 11.36
N THR A 360 0.15 -8.30 10.67
CA THR A 360 1.00 -8.73 9.54
C THR A 360 2.20 -9.60 9.93
N ARG A 361 2.40 -9.87 11.23
CA ARG A 361 3.39 -10.84 11.73
C ARG A 361 2.81 -12.15 12.25
N THR A 362 1.59 -12.10 12.77
CA THR A 362 1.04 -13.20 13.58
C THR A 362 -0.22 -13.80 12.97
N GLY A 363 -0.77 -13.17 11.93
CA GLY A 363 -2.06 -13.54 11.37
C GLY A 363 -3.24 -13.28 12.31
N GLN A 364 -3.02 -12.67 13.48
CA GLN A 364 -4.09 -12.40 14.44
C GLN A 364 -5.07 -11.39 13.87
N ARG A 365 -6.37 -11.65 14.00
CA ARG A 365 -7.43 -10.73 13.59
C ARG A 365 -7.87 -9.87 14.76
N ARG A 366 -8.05 -8.57 14.51
CA ARG A 366 -8.52 -7.60 15.49
C ARG A 366 -9.65 -6.76 14.89
N ARG A 367 -10.75 -6.60 15.63
CA ARG A 367 -11.90 -5.77 15.25
C ARG A 367 -11.83 -4.45 16.00
N PHE A 368 -11.97 -3.34 15.28
CA PHE A 368 -11.92 -2.00 15.82
C PHE A 368 -13.28 -1.34 15.66
N SER A 369 -13.98 -1.13 16.77
CA SER A 369 -15.27 -0.45 16.79
C SER A 369 -15.11 1.03 17.10
N GLY A 370 -15.89 1.87 16.40
CA GLY A 370 -15.74 3.32 16.47
C GLY A 370 -17.04 4.07 16.21
N ARG A 371 -17.15 5.28 16.76
CA ARG A 371 -18.22 6.22 16.38
C ARG A 371 -17.96 6.79 14.99
N LEU A 372 -16.73 7.22 14.75
CA LEU A 372 -16.24 7.88 13.54
C LEU A 372 -15.03 7.11 12.98
N PHE A 373 -14.83 7.20 11.67
CA PHE A 373 -13.70 6.61 10.98
C PHE A 373 -13.01 7.64 10.11
N ALA A 374 -11.70 7.54 9.94
CA ALA A 374 -10.94 8.35 8.99
C ALA A 374 -10.10 7.47 8.06
N ASP A 375 -10.37 7.54 6.76
CA ASP A 375 -9.53 6.92 5.74
C ASP A 375 -8.32 7.82 5.46
N CYS A 376 -7.16 7.35 5.91
CA CYS A 376 -5.86 7.98 5.70
C CYS A 376 -4.90 7.02 4.99
N THR A 377 -5.42 5.99 4.34
CA THR A 377 -4.63 4.93 3.67
C THR A 377 -3.91 5.46 2.43
N GLY A 378 -4.35 6.59 1.90
CA GLY A 378 -3.90 7.14 0.62
C GLY A 378 -4.43 6.38 -0.60
N HIS A 379 -4.99 5.18 -0.41
CA HIS A 379 -5.65 4.35 -1.42
C HIS A 379 -7.18 4.42 -1.37
N GLY A 380 -7.75 5.12 -0.37
CA GLY A 380 -9.19 5.15 -0.14
C GLY A 380 -9.75 3.76 0.19
N THR A 381 -8.95 2.89 0.82
CA THR A 381 -9.30 1.48 1.04
C THR A 381 -10.50 1.32 1.97
N VAL A 382 -10.55 2.08 3.07
CA VAL A 382 -11.67 1.99 4.03
C VAL A 382 -12.94 2.55 3.38
N GLY A 383 -12.83 3.67 2.67
CA GLY A 383 -13.95 4.24 1.92
C GLY A 383 -14.49 3.28 0.87
N TYR A 384 -13.60 2.70 0.06
CA TYR A 384 -13.96 1.72 -0.97
C TYR A 384 -14.68 0.51 -0.37
N LEU A 385 -14.11 -0.11 0.68
CA LEU A 385 -14.72 -1.27 1.36
C LEU A 385 -16.03 -0.93 2.07
N ALA A 386 -16.23 0.33 2.48
CA ALA A 386 -17.48 0.82 3.08
C ALA A 386 -18.57 1.16 2.05
N GLY A 387 -18.26 1.10 0.74
CA GLY A 387 -19.17 1.51 -0.32
C GLY A 387 -19.23 3.03 -0.56
N ALA A 388 -18.18 3.77 -0.19
CA ALA A 388 -18.08 5.19 -0.51
C ALA A 388 -17.95 5.41 -2.02
N ASP A 389 -18.62 6.45 -2.50
CA ASP A 389 -18.47 6.88 -3.89
C ASP A 389 -17.03 7.31 -4.16
N HIS A 390 -16.47 6.88 -5.28
CA HIS A 390 -15.08 7.15 -5.63
C HIS A 390 -14.87 7.20 -7.15
N THR A 391 -13.75 7.81 -7.55
CA THR A 391 -13.23 7.80 -8.92
C THR A 391 -11.82 7.23 -8.96
N VAL A 392 -11.41 6.76 -10.14
CA VAL A 392 -10.05 6.28 -10.42
C VAL A 392 -9.62 6.81 -11.78
N GLN A 393 -8.46 7.46 -11.83
CA GLN A 393 -7.81 7.77 -13.09
C GLN A 393 -7.07 6.52 -13.60
N VAL A 394 -7.60 5.87 -14.64
CA VAL A 394 -7.09 4.57 -15.11
C VAL A 394 -5.84 4.69 -15.99
N LYS A 395 -5.69 5.82 -16.68
CA LYS A 395 -4.57 6.07 -17.60
C LYS A 395 -3.97 7.44 -17.36
N ARG A 396 -2.68 7.58 -17.63
CA ARG A 396 -1.89 8.79 -17.38
C ARG A 396 -2.03 9.31 -15.95
N HIS A 397 -2.27 8.41 -15.00
CA HIS A 397 -2.25 8.77 -13.59
C HIS A 397 -0.81 8.87 -13.10
N LEU A 398 -0.60 9.46 -11.92
CA LEU A 398 0.71 9.49 -11.28
C LEU A 398 1.09 8.08 -10.86
N GLY A 399 2.27 7.64 -11.29
CA GLY A 399 2.76 6.29 -11.08
C GLY A 399 3.34 6.06 -9.68
N MET A 400 3.92 4.88 -9.52
CA MET A 400 4.66 4.49 -8.34
C MET A 400 6.14 4.71 -8.55
N SER A 401 6.83 5.29 -7.57
CA SER A 401 8.29 5.42 -7.62
C SER A 401 9.02 4.43 -6.71
N ASN A 402 10.14 3.90 -7.20
CA ASN A 402 11.11 3.18 -6.39
C ASN A 402 12.44 3.94 -6.45
N MET A 403 12.72 4.69 -5.38
CA MET A 403 13.95 5.44 -5.27
C MET A 403 15.10 4.54 -4.87
N TRP A 404 16.32 4.97 -5.16
CA TRP A 404 17.51 4.18 -4.87
C TRP A 404 18.73 5.06 -4.63
N ARG A 405 19.75 4.48 -4.00
CA ARG A 405 21.03 5.11 -3.69
C ARG A 405 22.17 4.18 -4.06
N TRP A 406 23.28 4.79 -4.43
CA TRP A 406 24.56 4.13 -4.56
C TRP A 406 25.62 4.95 -3.81
N GLU A 407 26.84 4.44 -3.75
CA GLU A 407 27.97 5.14 -3.15
C GLU A 407 29.27 4.76 -3.83
N GLU A 408 30.26 5.65 -3.79
CA GLU A 408 31.64 5.34 -4.21
C GLU A 408 32.41 4.86 -2.98
N THR A 409 32.91 3.63 -3.03
CA THR A 409 33.71 3.05 -1.94
C THR A 409 35.22 3.26 -2.19
N ASP A 410 36.06 2.95 -1.20
CA ASP A 410 37.53 3.10 -1.36
C ASP A 410 38.14 2.09 -2.34
N GLN A 411 37.50 0.91 -2.50
CA GLN A 411 38.01 -0.23 -3.27
C GLN A 411 37.02 -0.64 -4.37
N PRO A 412 37.49 -1.25 -5.48
CA PRO A 412 36.59 -1.78 -6.51
C PRO A 412 35.53 -2.72 -5.93
N GLN A 413 34.30 -2.59 -6.40
CA GLN A 413 33.15 -3.38 -5.95
C GLN A 413 32.61 -4.22 -7.08
N PRO A 414 32.33 -5.53 -6.87
CA PRO A 414 31.65 -6.33 -7.86
C PRO A 414 30.14 -6.00 -7.90
N PHE A 415 29.52 -6.23 -9.05
CA PHE A 415 28.06 -6.30 -9.17
C PHE A 415 27.72 -7.40 -10.17
N PRO A 416 26.82 -8.35 -9.85
CA PRO A 416 26.48 -9.43 -10.77
C PRO A 416 25.87 -8.89 -12.07
N GLU A 417 26.07 -9.60 -13.17
CA GLU A 417 25.31 -9.34 -14.41
C GLU A 417 23.82 -9.59 -14.19
N THR A 418 22.97 -8.73 -14.75
CA THR A 418 21.52 -8.79 -14.60
C THR A 418 20.80 -8.96 -15.95
N PRO A 419 20.91 -10.13 -16.62
CA PRO A 419 20.32 -10.33 -17.95
C PRO A 419 18.78 -10.23 -17.96
N TRP A 420 18.12 -10.40 -16.81
CA TRP A 420 16.68 -10.30 -16.62
C TRP A 420 16.19 -8.85 -16.41
N ALA A 421 17.09 -7.92 -16.09
CA ALA A 421 16.77 -6.51 -15.91
C ALA A 421 16.49 -5.82 -17.26
N LEU A 422 16.15 -4.53 -17.24
CA LEU A 422 16.04 -3.79 -18.51
C LEU A 422 17.43 -3.66 -19.16
N PRO A 423 17.57 -3.90 -20.47
CA PRO A 423 18.85 -3.83 -21.18
C PRO A 423 19.25 -2.36 -21.46
N LEU A 424 19.54 -1.61 -20.40
CA LEU A 424 19.82 -0.18 -20.47
C LEU A 424 21.30 0.12 -20.76
N ARG A 425 21.56 1.26 -21.39
CA ARG A 425 22.86 1.94 -21.44
C ARG A 425 22.82 3.22 -20.63
N MET A 426 23.98 3.81 -20.36
CA MET A 426 24.09 5.07 -19.58
C MET A 426 23.27 6.24 -20.13
N LYS A 427 22.92 6.24 -21.43
CA LYS A 427 22.09 7.28 -22.05
C LYS A 427 20.58 7.08 -21.89
N ASP A 428 20.16 5.89 -21.48
CA ASP A 428 18.74 5.50 -21.45
C ASP A 428 18.06 5.88 -20.12
N PHE A 429 18.79 6.53 -19.20
CA PHE A 429 18.28 7.07 -17.95
C PHE A 429 19.04 8.34 -17.53
N PRO A 430 18.44 9.22 -16.69
CA PRO A 430 19.15 10.35 -16.11
C PRO A 430 20.29 9.85 -15.20
N TYR A 431 21.52 10.33 -15.45
CA TYR A 431 22.66 9.96 -14.61
C TYR A 431 22.44 10.37 -13.14
N PRO A 432 22.60 9.46 -12.16
CA PRO A 432 22.35 9.72 -10.74
C PRO A 432 23.48 10.54 -10.08
N VAL A 433 23.62 11.82 -10.46
CA VAL A 433 24.72 12.74 -10.09
C VAL A 433 25.00 12.88 -8.59
N ALA A 434 23.97 12.80 -7.74
CA ALA A 434 24.08 12.93 -6.28
C ALA A 434 23.98 11.56 -5.57
N HIS A 435 24.46 10.53 -6.26
CA HIS A 435 24.48 9.15 -5.81
C HIS A 435 23.09 8.54 -5.53
N HIS A 436 22.06 8.99 -6.24
CA HIS A 436 20.71 8.49 -6.03
C HIS A 436 19.79 8.64 -7.25
N GLY A 437 18.81 7.75 -7.36
CA GLY A 437 17.63 7.90 -8.20
C GLY A 437 16.46 8.41 -7.37
N GLN A 438 15.89 9.56 -7.75
CA GLN A 438 14.85 10.24 -7.00
C GLN A 438 13.43 9.80 -7.41
N TRP A 439 12.44 10.55 -6.91
CA TRP A 439 11.01 10.43 -7.16
C TRP A 439 10.62 10.22 -8.63
N PHE A 440 11.44 10.63 -9.60
CA PHE A 440 11.14 10.49 -11.02
C PHE A 440 11.40 9.08 -11.58
N TRP A 441 12.05 8.19 -10.81
CA TRP A 441 12.11 6.76 -11.11
C TRP A 441 10.75 6.14 -10.85
N GLU A 442 9.87 6.27 -11.84
CA GLU A 442 8.43 6.11 -11.70
C GLU A 442 7.84 5.49 -12.96
N SER A 443 6.97 4.50 -12.78
CA SER A 443 6.29 3.79 -13.87
C SER A 443 4.85 3.45 -13.49
N GLY A 444 4.16 2.75 -14.39
CA GLY A 444 2.80 2.28 -14.18
C GLY A 444 1.73 3.32 -14.50
N PHE A 445 2.03 4.35 -15.29
CA PHE A 445 1.11 5.45 -15.63
C PHE A 445 -0.21 5.00 -16.28
N ASP A 446 -0.19 3.84 -16.96
CA ASP A 446 -1.33 3.30 -17.70
C ASP A 446 -1.72 1.87 -17.23
N LEU A 447 -1.26 1.47 -16.04
CA LEU A 447 -1.62 0.20 -15.38
C LEU A 447 -2.67 0.44 -14.29
N ASP A 448 -3.28 -0.62 -13.74
CA ASP A 448 -4.24 -0.43 -12.65
C ASP A 448 -3.52 0.08 -11.38
N PRO A 449 -3.92 1.25 -10.83
CA PRO A 449 -3.20 1.90 -9.72
C PRO A 449 -3.41 1.21 -8.36
N ILE A 450 -4.11 0.07 -8.32
CA ILE A 450 -4.33 -0.75 -7.12
C ILE A 450 -3.92 -2.20 -7.38
N GLN A 451 -4.41 -2.82 -8.46
CA GLN A 451 -4.26 -4.25 -8.72
C GLN A 451 -2.92 -4.63 -9.36
N ASP A 452 -2.28 -3.70 -10.08
CA ASP A 452 -1.00 -3.95 -10.73
C ASP A 452 0.19 -3.44 -9.90
N LEU A 453 -0.02 -3.01 -8.66
CA LEU A 453 1.04 -2.38 -7.86
C LEU A 453 2.27 -3.27 -7.64
N GLU A 454 2.09 -4.58 -7.40
CA GLU A 454 3.24 -5.50 -7.29
C GLU A 454 4.01 -5.57 -8.62
N LEU A 455 3.29 -5.65 -9.75
CA LEU A 455 3.88 -5.68 -11.10
C LEU A 455 4.62 -4.39 -11.44
N ILE A 456 4.05 -3.23 -11.08
CA ILE A 456 4.68 -1.91 -11.27
C ILE A 456 5.98 -1.83 -10.45
N ARG A 457 5.97 -2.31 -9.20
CA ARG A 457 7.18 -2.33 -8.35
C ARG A 457 8.24 -3.20 -8.99
N ASP A 458 7.86 -4.40 -9.39
CA ASP A 458 8.75 -5.39 -9.99
C ASP A 458 9.36 -4.83 -11.28
N TYR A 459 8.59 -4.09 -12.08
CA TYR A 459 9.11 -3.39 -13.26
C TYR A 459 10.13 -2.30 -12.89
N ASN A 460 9.84 -1.48 -11.87
CA ASN A 460 10.76 -0.46 -11.39
C ASN A 460 12.09 -1.08 -10.88
N LEU A 461 12.03 -2.22 -10.20
CA LEU A 461 13.23 -2.96 -9.78
C LEU A 461 14.06 -3.38 -11.00
N ARG A 462 13.44 -3.91 -12.06
CA ARG A 462 14.13 -4.24 -13.32
C ARG A 462 14.79 -3.00 -13.95
N ALA A 463 14.16 -1.84 -13.88
CA ALA A 463 14.74 -0.59 -14.38
C ALA A 463 15.95 -0.14 -13.56
N VAL A 464 15.84 -0.14 -12.23
CA VAL A 464 16.92 0.25 -11.31
C VAL A 464 18.12 -0.68 -11.45
N PHE A 465 17.91 -2.00 -11.41
CA PHE A 465 18.99 -2.97 -11.59
C PHE A 465 19.61 -2.89 -12.98
N GLY A 466 18.80 -2.66 -14.03
CA GLY A 466 19.31 -2.46 -15.39
C GLY A 466 20.20 -1.22 -15.52
N ALA A 467 19.82 -0.13 -14.87
CA ALA A 467 20.60 1.10 -14.85
C ALA A 467 21.92 0.92 -14.08
N PHE A 468 21.87 0.27 -12.91
CA PHE A 468 23.09 -0.02 -12.15
C PHE A 468 23.99 -1.04 -12.88
N ASN A 469 23.43 -1.99 -13.63
CA ASN A 469 24.20 -2.88 -14.51
C ASN A 469 24.88 -2.10 -15.64
N ALA A 470 24.21 -1.12 -16.25
CA ALA A 470 24.84 -0.24 -17.24
C ALA A 470 26.02 0.54 -16.65
N MET A 471 25.89 1.00 -15.40
CA MET A 471 26.96 1.67 -14.66
C MET A 471 28.14 0.72 -14.37
N LYS A 472 27.88 -0.48 -13.86
CA LYS A 472 28.91 -1.40 -13.34
C LYS A 472 29.55 -2.30 -14.40
N ASN A 473 28.73 -2.81 -15.30
CA ASN A 473 29.08 -3.88 -16.23
C ASN A 473 28.98 -3.44 -17.70
N GLY A 474 28.19 -2.39 -17.98
CA GLY A 474 27.99 -1.84 -19.31
C GLY A 474 28.96 -0.73 -19.72
N ASP A 475 28.44 0.24 -20.48
CA ASP A 475 29.19 1.38 -21.03
C ASP A 475 29.60 2.42 -19.96
N GLY A 476 29.15 2.27 -18.71
CA GLY A 476 29.60 3.05 -17.57
C GLY A 476 30.80 2.49 -16.82
N ARG A 477 31.21 1.22 -17.05
CA ARG A 477 32.06 0.44 -16.14
C ARG A 477 33.37 1.12 -15.73
N ASP A 478 34.01 1.84 -16.64
CA ASP A 478 35.34 2.41 -16.40
C ASP A 478 35.29 3.58 -15.40
N ARG A 479 34.12 4.22 -15.25
CA ARG A 479 33.88 5.31 -14.30
C ARG A 479 33.33 4.85 -12.95
N HIS A 480 32.81 3.62 -12.85
CA HIS A 480 32.05 3.15 -11.67
C HIS A 480 32.64 1.89 -11.05
N ARG A 481 33.97 1.71 -11.16
CA ARG A 481 34.62 0.51 -10.61
C ARG A 481 34.41 0.36 -9.10
N LYS A 482 34.36 1.45 -8.34
CA LYS A 482 34.14 1.42 -6.88
C LYS A 482 32.71 1.74 -6.44
N ALA A 483 31.81 1.96 -7.39
CA ALA A 483 30.39 2.15 -7.11
C ALA A 483 29.76 0.90 -6.49
N ARG A 484 28.99 1.06 -5.41
CA ARG A 484 28.18 0.04 -4.74
C ARG A 484 26.72 0.49 -4.69
N LEU A 485 25.78 -0.41 -4.98
CA LEU A 485 24.37 -0.15 -4.78
C LEU A 485 24.08 -0.23 -3.28
N GLU A 486 23.69 0.88 -2.68
CA GLU A 486 23.59 1.01 -1.22
C GLU A 486 22.18 0.66 -0.74
N TRP A 487 21.16 1.11 -1.48
CA TRP A 487 19.77 0.95 -1.08
C TRP A 487 18.85 1.09 -2.27
N VAL A 488 17.81 0.26 -2.35
CA VAL A 488 16.67 0.43 -3.26
C VAL A 488 15.40 0.34 -2.43
N ALA A 489 14.42 1.18 -2.72
CA ALA A 489 13.11 1.09 -2.09
C ALA A 489 12.42 -0.19 -2.57
N TYR A 490 12.28 -1.19 -1.70
CA TYR A 490 11.45 -2.38 -1.98
C TYR A 490 9.96 -2.14 -1.70
N VAL A 491 9.64 -1.11 -0.90
CA VAL A 491 8.29 -0.55 -0.75
C VAL A 491 8.19 0.64 -1.70
N GLY A 492 7.23 0.60 -2.63
CA GLY A 492 7.07 1.65 -3.62
C GLY A 492 6.29 2.86 -3.10
N GLY A 493 6.67 4.05 -3.55
CA GLY A 493 5.99 5.31 -3.24
C GLY A 493 4.85 5.60 -4.21
N ASN A 494 3.63 5.15 -3.89
CA ASN A 494 2.43 5.44 -4.67
C ASN A 494 1.99 6.92 -4.55
N ARG A 495 1.57 7.51 -5.66
CA ARG A 495 1.13 8.92 -5.75
C ARG A 495 -0.35 9.10 -5.97
N GLU A 496 -0.97 8.22 -6.74
CA GLU A 496 -2.38 8.31 -7.12
C GLU A 496 -3.03 6.93 -7.16
N SER A 497 -4.31 6.87 -6.80
CA SER A 497 -5.15 5.68 -6.93
C SER A 497 -6.64 6.06 -6.89
N ARG A 498 -7.38 5.72 -5.83
CA ARG A 498 -8.78 6.13 -5.67
C ARG A 498 -8.91 7.51 -5.03
N GLN A 499 -9.81 8.32 -5.56
CA GLN A 499 -10.28 9.57 -4.94
C GLN A 499 -11.71 9.35 -4.44
N LEU A 500 -11.91 9.45 -3.13
CA LEU A 500 -13.23 9.35 -2.52
C LEU A 500 -14.00 10.65 -2.72
N LEU A 501 -15.32 10.59 -2.89
CA LEU A 501 -16.15 11.75 -3.18
C LEU A 501 -16.81 12.33 -1.92
N GLY A 502 -16.59 13.62 -1.71
CA GLY A 502 -17.24 14.45 -0.70
C GLY A 502 -18.34 15.31 -1.33
N ASP A 503 -18.90 16.22 -0.54
CA ASP A 503 -19.93 17.15 -1.04
C ASP A 503 -19.36 18.18 -2.02
N VAL A 504 -18.04 18.40 -1.97
CA VAL A 504 -17.29 19.21 -2.93
C VAL A 504 -16.21 18.34 -3.53
N VAL A 505 -16.08 18.37 -4.86
CA VAL A 505 -14.93 17.85 -5.60
C VAL A 505 -14.11 19.06 -6.02
N LEU A 506 -12.96 19.27 -5.40
CA LEU A 506 -12.10 20.40 -5.77
C LEU A 506 -11.44 20.10 -7.12
N SER A 507 -11.62 21.00 -8.09
CA SER A 507 -11.07 20.85 -9.43
C SER A 507 -9.85 21.73 -9.67
N ARG A 508 -9.17 21.47 -10.79
CA ARG A 508 -8.14 22.37 -11.33
C ARG A 508 -8.68 23.78 -11.53
N GLU A 509 -9.86 23.92 -12.12
CA GLU A 509 -10.45 25.22 -12.44
C GLU A 509 -10.70 26.04 -11.17
N ASP A 510 -11.14 25.41 -10.08
CA ASP A 510 -11.30 26.10 -8.79
C ASP A 510 -9.97 26.70 -8.29
N ILE A 511 -8.86 25.96 -8.44
CA ILE A 511 -7.52 26.39 -8.03
C ILE A 511 -7.01 27.53 -8.93
N VAL A 512 -7.10 27.35 -10.25
CA VAL A 512 -6.64 28.32 -11.26
C VAL A 512 -7.40 29.64 -11.15
N GLN A 513 -8.72 29.57 -10.97
CA GLN A 513 -9.58 30.75 -10.81
C GLN A 513 -9.56 31.31 -9.38
N ARG A 514 -8.83 30.66 -8.46
CA ARG A 514 -8.76 31.02 -7.03
C ARG A 514 -10.14 31.14 -6.39
N ARG A 515 -11.05 30.23 -6.74
CA ARG A 515 -12.39 30.19 -6.15
C ARG A 515 -12.26 30.03 -4.64
N LEU A 516 -12.85 30.96 -3.89
CA LEU A 516 -12.88 30.90 -2.44
C LEU A 516 -14.11 30.13 -1.96
N TYR A 517 -13.86 29.18 -1.07
CA TYR A 517 -14.90 28.46 -0.35
C TYR A 517 -15.01 29.00 1.08
N PRO A 518 -16.23 29.23 1.61
CA PRO A 518 -16.40 29.69 3.00
C PRO A 518 -15.73 28.78 4.03
N ASP A 519 -15.64 27.48 3.70
CA ASP A 519 -15.06 26.42 4.49
C ASP A 519 -13.62 26.03 4.09
N GLY A 520 -12.93 26.89 3.33
CA GLY A 520 -11.50 26.70 3.01
C GLY A 520 -10.65 26.69 4.29
N CYS A 521 -9.96 25.57 4.57
CA CYS A 521 -9.29 25.34 5.86
C CYS A 521 -7.86 24.80 5.81
N VAL A 522 -7.45 24.17 4.70
CA VAL A 522 -6.07 23.65 4.57
C VAL A 522 -5.32 24.41 3.48
N PRO A 523 -4.27 25.18 3.80
CA PRO A 523 -3.52 25.94 2.80
C PRO A 523 -2.60 25.02 1.99
N SER A 524 -2.98 24.64 0.77
CA SER A 524 -2.06 23.97 -0.15
C SER A 524 -1.12 24.99 -0.77
N THR A 525 0.19 24.83 -0.57
CA THR A 525 1.21 25.77 -1.09
C THR A 525 2.04 25.17 -2.22
N TRP A 526 1.64 24.03 -2.77
CA TRP A 526 2.31 23.39 -3.89
C TRP A 526 1.59 23.74 -5.18
N ASP A 527 2.34 23.93 -6.26
CA ASP A 527 1.77 24.11 -7.58
C ASP A 527 1.09 22.81 -8.05
N ILE A 528 0.30 22.87 -9.12
CA ILE A 528 -0.22 21.64 -9.74
C ILE A 528 0.97 20.92 -10.38
N ASP A 529 1.37 19.82 -9.76
CA ASP A 529 2.54 19.02 -10.11
C ASP A 529 2.10 17.63 -10.59
N LEU A 530 2.06 17.46 -11.91
CA LEU A 530 1.69 16.21 -12.58
C LEU A 530 2.89 15.57 -13.26
N HIS A 531 2.94 14.25 -13.24
CA HIS A 531 4.06 13.47 -13.73
C HIS A 531 3.66 12.75 -15.02
N TYR A 532 4.53 12.84 -16.02
CA TYR A 532 4.35 12.17 -17.30
C TYR A 532 5.64 11.46 -17.70
N PRO A 533 5.58 10.44 -18.57
CA PRO A 533 6.76 9.87 -19.19
C PRO A 533 7.72 10.94 -19.73
N ASP A 534 8.99 10.83 -19.39
CA ASP A 534 10.03 11.68 -19.95
C ASP A 534 10.48 11.13 -21.29
N GLU A 535 10.01 11.75 -22.37
CA GLU A 535 10.25 11.35 -23.76
C GLU A 535 11.74 11.11 -24.08
N ARG A 536 12.65 11.80 -23.39
CA ARG A 536 14.12 11.64 -23.54
C ARG A 536 14.61 10.23 -23.17
N PHE A 537 13.89 9.51 -22.33
CA PHE A 537 14.28 8.22 -21.76
C PHE A 537 13.31 7.08 -22.11
N THR A 538 12.41 7.30 -23.08
CA THR A 538 11.42 6.29 -23.49
C THR A 538 11.98 5.26 -24.48
N ASN A 539 13.06 5.56 -25.20
CA ASN A 539 13.56 4.71 -26.29
C ASN A 539 13.87 3.26 -25.88
N ALA A 540 14.36 3.04 -24.66
CA ALA A 540 14.69 1.70 -24.17
C ALA A 540 13.45 0.91 -23.69
N ALA A 541 12.33 1.59 -23.44
CA ALA A 541 11.09 1.00 -22.96
C ALA A 541 9.87 1.83 -23.41
N PRO A 542 9.56 1.87 -24.72
CA PRO A 542 8.56 2.79 -25.27
C PRO A 542 7.15 2.50 -24.75
N ASP A 543 6.83 1.23 -24.51
CA ASP A 543 5.50 0.78 -24.07
C ASP A 543 5.29 0.84 -22.56
N ASN A 544 6.36 0.99 -21.77
CA ASN A 544 6.28 1.11 -20.32
C ASN A 544 7.41 2.00 -19.78
N PRO A 545 7.26 3.33 -19.87
CA PRO A 545 8.26 4.27 -19.38
C PRO A 545 8.51 4.14 -17.87
N PHE A 546 9.77 4.27 -17.45
CA PHE A 546 10.19 4.17 -16.05
C PHE A 546 10.84 5.44 -15.49
N ILE A 547 10.91 6.51 -16.31
CA ILE A 547 11.37 7.84 -15.92
C ILE A 547 10.25 8.83 -16.21
N SER A 548 9.91 9.63 -15.21
CA SER A 548 8.96 10.72 -15.33
C SER A 548 9.62 12.09 -15.41
N ARG A 549 8.90 13.05 -15.97
CA ARG A 549 9.13 14.48 -15.84
C ARG A 549 7.96 15.11 -15.08
N ALA A 550 8.24 16.05 -14.21
CA ALA A 550 7.22 16.87 -13.57
C ALA A 550 6.80 18.03 -14.49
N VAL A 551 5.50 18.24 -14.60
CA VAL A 551 4.86 19.36 -15.29
C VAL A 551 4.17 20.21 -14.26
N PHE A 552 4.66 21.42 -14.10
CA PHE A 552 4.16 22.38 -13.13
C PHE A 552 3.25 23.40 -13.79
N GLU A 553 2.04 23.54 -13.26
CA GLU A 553 1.21 24.71 -13.48
C GLU A 553 1.32 25.65 -12.28
N ARG A 554 2.06 26.75 -12.47
CA ARG A 554 2.45 27.68 -11.39
C ARG A 554 1.35 28.69 -11.08
N VAL A 555 0.28 28.22 -10.44
CA VAL A 555 -0.93 29.01 -10.19
C VAL A 555 -1.20 29.26 -8.70
N VAL A 556 -0.48 28.58 -7.81
CA VAL A 556 -0.71 28.65 -6.36
C VAL A 556 0.15 29.74 -5.73
N ASP A 557 -0.48 30.59 -4.91
CA ASP A 557 0.26 31.51 -4.04
C ASP A 557 0.96 30.70 -2.95
N ARG A 558 2.29 30.55 -3.05
CA ARG A 558 3.06 29.76 -2.07
C ARG A 558 3.18 30.44 -0.71
N THR A 559 2.90 31.75 -0.62
CA THR A 559 2.92 32.51 0.62
C THR A 559 1.67 32.21 1.44
N ASN A 560 0.49 32.24 0.83
CA ASN A 560 -0.78 32.03 1.56
C ASN A 560 -1.39 30.64 1.38
N GLY A 561 -1.05 29.95 0.30
CA GLY A 561 -1.66 28.70 -0.13
C GLY A 561 -3.07 28.88 -0.71
N TYR A 562 -3.56 27.85 -1.40
CA TYR A 562 -4.96 27.71 -1.77
C TYR A 562 -5.71 26.95 -0.67
N PRO A 563 -6.76 27.52 -0.05
CA PRO A 563 -7.43 26.90 1.10
C PRO A 563 -8.42 25.80 0.64
N ILE A 564 -8.04 24.54 0.80
CA ILE A 564 -8.88 23.37 0.48
C ILE A 564 -10.13 23.39 1.37
N PRO A 565 -11.35 23.24 0.81
CA PRO A 565 -12.58 23.24 1.58
C PRO A 565 -12.74 21.99 2.45
N TYR A 566 -13.29 22.17 3.66
CA TYR A 566 -13.57 21.09 4.60
C TYR A 566 -14.48 20.00 4.00
N ARG A 567 -15.42 20.38 3.13
CA ARG A 567 -16.31 19.45 2.42
C ARG A 567 -15.60 18.45 1.50
N CYS A 568 -14.31 18.61 1.24
CA CYS A 568 -13.48 17.60 0.57
C CYS A 568 -12.98 16.50 1.51
N LEU A 569 -13.16 16.64 2.84
CA LEU A 569 -12.52 15.81 3.87
C LEU A 569 -13.48 14.79 4.53
N TYR A 570 -14.68 14.61 4.00
CA TYR A 570 -15.61 13.57 4.45
C TYR A 570 -16.39 12.97 3.27
N SER A 571 -16.82 11.72 3.42
CA SER A 571 -17.58 11.00 2.38
C SER A 571 -18.99 11.57 2.23
N ARG A 572 -19.44 11.74 0.99
CA ARG A 572 -20.80 12.21 0.72
C ARG A 572 -21.87 11.17 1.06
N ASN A 573 -21.57 9.88 0.98
CA ASN A 573 -22.54 8.79 1.12
C ASN A 573 -22.27 7.83 2.30
N VAL A 574 -21.05 7.80 2.87
CA VAL A 574 -20.76 7.07 4.12
C VAL A 574 -20.73 8.06 5.28
N SER A 575 -21.81 8.05 6.05
CA SER A 575 -22.22 9.13 6.95
C SER A 575 -21.24 9.45 8.09
N ASN A 576 -20.43 8.49 8.54
CA ASN A 576 -19.47 8.65 9.64
C ASN A 576 -18.00 8.51 9.21
N LEU A 577 -17.72 8.69 7.90
CA LEU A 577 -16.38 8.56 7.32
C LEU A 577 -15.77 9.92 6.96
N PHE A 578 -14.66 10.24 7.62
CA PHE A 578 -13.69 11.24 7.20
C PHE A 578 -12.68 10.66 6.21
N MET A 579 -11.99 11.55 5.49
CA MET A 579 -10.87 11.21 4.62
C MET A 579 -9.82 12.31 4.63
N ALA A 580 -8.55 11.93 4.66
CA ALA A 580 -7.42 12.87 4.63
C ALA A 580 -6.23 12.31 3.86
N GLY A 581 -5.37 13.19 3.34
CA GLY A 581 -4.23 12.82 2.50
C GLY A 581 -4.61 12.68 1.03
N ARG A 582 -4.06 11.67 0.34
CA ARG A 582 -4.18 11.55 -1.13
C ARG A 582 -5.55 11.09 -1.63
N CYS A 583 -6.38 10.53 -0.76
CA CYS A 583 -7.65 9.92 -1.12
C CYS A 583 -8.86 10.87 -1.02
N ILE A 584 -8.64 12.16 -0.75
CA ILE A 584 -9.71 13.15 -0.59
C ILE A 584 -10.41 13.49 -1.92
N SER A 585 -11.50 14.26 -1.82
CA SER A 585 -12.39 14.59 -2.95
C SER A 585 -11.85 15.69 -3.84
N VAL A 586 -11.07 15.28 -4.85
CA VAL A 586 -10.43 16.17 -5.83
C VAL A 586 -10.41 15.52 -7.21
N THR A 587 -10.27 16.32 -8.28
CA THR A 587 -9.95 15.79 -9.62
C THR A 587 -8.48 15.34 -9.70
N HIS A 588 -8.13 14.55 -10.71
CA HIS A 588 -6.75 14.11 -11.00
C HIS A 588 -5.77 15.29 -11.00
N GLU A 589 -6.12 16.39 -11.65
CA GLU A 589 -5.26 17.56 -11.76
C GLU A 589 -5.12 18.28 -10.42
N ALA A 590 -6.21 18.45 -9.68
CA ALA A 590 -6.18 19.05 -8.34
C ALA A 590 -5.40 18.18 -7.34
N LEU A 591 -5.35 16.85 -7.53
CA LEU A 591 -4.49 15.96 -6.75
C LEU A 591 -3.02 16.41 -6.80
N GLY A 592 -2.56 16.92 -7.95
CA GLY A 592 -1.20 17.41 -8.16
C GLY A 592 -0.73 18.45 -7.14
N THR A 593 -1.64 19.29 -6.62
CA THR A 593 -1.31 20.24 -5.55
C THR A 593 -1.56 19.68 -4.15
N VAL A 594 -2.66 18.95 -3.94
CA VAL A 594 -3.09 18.59 -2.57
C VAL A 594 -2.38 17.37 -1.97
N ARG A 595 -1.83 16.47 -2.80
CA ARG A 595 -1.24 15.18 -2.37
C ARG A 595 0.03 15.28 -1.55
N VAL A 596 0.63 16.47 -1.50
CA VAL A 596 1.92 16.73 -0.88
C VAL A 596 1.87 16.46 0.62
N MET A 597 2.89 15.79 1.16
CA MET A 597 2.82 15.17 2.49
C MET A 597 2.50 16.13 3.64
N LYS A 598 3.09 17.34 3.66
CA LYS A 598 2.77 18.32 4.71
C LYS A 598 1.33 18.84 4.56
N THR A 599 0.85 19.04 3.33
CA THR A 599 -0.55 19.37 3.06
C THR A 599 -1.48 18.26 3.56
N GLY A 600 -1.16 17.00 3.26
CA GLY A 600 -1.89 15.84 3.78
C GLY A 600 -1.93 15.78 5.31
N GLY A 601 -0.82 16.09 5.97
CA GLY A 601 -0.76 16.23 7.44
C GLY A 601 -1.68 17.32 7.98
N MET A 602 -1.71 18.49 7.33
CA MET A 602 -2.62 19.58 7.70
C MET A 602 -4.10 19.19 7.52
N MET A 603 -4.45 18.45 6.46
CA MET A 603 -5.81 17.88 6.34
C MET A 603 -6.13 16.96 7.51
N GLY A 604 -5.17 16.12 7.91
CA GLY A 604 -5.29 15.27 9.09
C GLY A 604 -5.61 16.07 10.34
N GLU A 605 -4.83 17.11 10.62
CA GLU A 605 -5.06 18.00 11.77
C GLU A 605 -6.49 18.57 11.79
N VAL A 606 -7.00 19.04 10.65
CA VAL A 606 -8.39 19.53 10.52
C VAL A 606 -9.39 18.42 10.81
N VAL A 607 -9.21 17.23 10.22
CA VAL A 607 -10.08 16.07 10.44
C VAL A 607 -10.13 15.68 11.91
N GLY A 608 -8.98 15.65 12.60
CA GLY A 608 -8.92 15.30 14.01
C GLY A 608 -9.65 16.31 14.92
N LYS A 609 -9.46 17.61 14.66
CA LYS A 609 -10.21 18.68 15.36
C LYS A 609 -11.71 18.57 15.11
N ALA A 610 -12.12 18.35 13.86
CA ALA A 610 -13.54 18.17 13.50
C ALA A 610 -14.17 16.92 14.12
N ALA A 611 -13.45 15.80 14.18
CA ALA A 611 -13.92 14.59 14.84
C ALA A 611 -14.24 14.83 16.33
N SER A 612 -13.44 15.66 17.02
CA SER A 612 -13.71 16.02 18.42
C SER A 612 -15.01 16.81 18.61
N LEU A 613 -15.38 17.63 17.62
CA LEU A 613 -16.66 18.34 17.63
C LEU A 613 -17.82 17.40 17.31
N CYS A 614 -17.64 16.44 16.39
CA CYS A 614 -18.64 15.40 16.15
C CYS A 614 -18.98 14.63 17.42
N VAL A 615 -17.98 14.31 18.26
CA VAL A 615 -18.19 13.65 19.55
C VAL A 615 -18.84 14.59 20.56
N LEU A 616 -18.40 15.86 20.63
CA LEU A 616 -18.94 16.85 21.56
C LEU A 616 -20.42 17.14 21.33
N HIS A 617 -20.81 17.38 20.08
CA HIS A 617 -22.16 17.77 19.66
C HIS A 617 -23.05 16.58 19.30
N ASP A 618 -22.57 15.36 19.51
CA ASP A 618 -23.26 14.14 19.11
C ASP A 618 -23.72 14.15 17.63
N CYS A 619 -22.84 14.62 16.73
CA CYS A 619 -23.14 14.76 15.31
C CYS A 619 -22.18 13.94 14.42
N LEU A 620 -22.33 14.12 13.11
CA LEU A 620 -21.57 13.44 12.06
C LEU A 620 -20.81 14.46 11.19
N PRO A 621 -19.76 14.06 10.45
CA PRO A 621 -18.87 14.95 9.70
C PRO A 621 -19.57 16.11 8.95
N ARG A 622 -20.62 15.81 8.20
CA ARG A 622 -21.39 16.79 7.41
C ARG A 622 -21.99 17.91 8.28
N ALA A 623 -22.43 17.60 9.50
CA ALA A 623 -23.04 18.57 10.41
C ALA A 623 -22.03 19.63 10.91
N ILE A 624 -20.72 19.32 10.89
CA ILE A 624 -19.70 20.31 11.22
C ILE A 624 -19.76 21.48 10.26
N TYR A 625 -19.85 21.24 8.95
CA TYR A 625 -20.05 22.34 8.00
C TYR A 625 -21.43 22.99 8.14
N ALA A 626 -22.49 22.17 8.24
CA ALA A 626 -23.86 22.66 8.17
C ALA A 626 -24.31 23.46 9.42
N SER A 627 -23.71 23.20 10.59
CA SER A 627 -24.22 23.72 11.86
C SER A 627 -23.14 24.15 12.85
N TYR A 628 -21.93 23.58 12.79
CA TYR A 628 -20.86 23.82 13.78
C TYR A 628 -19.57 24.37 13.14
N TRP A 629 -19.71 25.08 12.00
CA TRP A 629 -18.54 25.54 11.25
C TRP A 629 -17.73 26.55 12.08
N LYS A 630 -18.44 27.40 12.83
CA LYS A 630 -17.81 28.40 13.70
C LYS A 630 -16.97 27.76 14.79
N ASP A 631 -17.47 26.68 15.40
CA ASP A 631 -16.75 25.95 16.44
C ASP A 631 -15.48 25.29 15.87
N LEU A 632 -15.54 24.74 14.65
CA LEU A 632 -14.35 24.23 13.98
C LEU A 632 -13.37 25.36 13.68
N GLU A 633 -13.84 26.47 13.10
CA GLU A 633 -13.03 27.64 12.81
C GLU A 633 -12.27 28.13 14.05
N ASP A 634 -12.91 28.17 15.21
CA ASP A 634 -12.29 28.55 16.48
C ASP A 634 -11.22 27.53 16.91
N LEU A 635 -11.45 26.22 16.75
CA LEU A 635 -10.41 25.19 16.99
C LEU A 635 -9.23 25.28 16.00
N LEU A 636 -9.47 25.68 14.76
CA LEU A 636 -8.41 25.85 13.76
C LEU A 636 -7.49 27.05 14.07
N GLN A 637 -7.97 28.02 14.87
CA GLN A 637 -7.16 29.14 15.38
C GLN A 637 -6.29 28.76 16.59
N LEU A 638 -6.43 27.55 17.14
CA LEU A 638 -5.65 27.15 18.30
C LEU A 638 -4.31 26.51 17.90
N PRO A 639 -3.25 26.73 18.71
CA PRO A 639 -1.95 26.05 18.54
C PRO A 639 -2.09 24.52 18.47
N GLY A 640 -1.22 23.87 17.70
CA GLY A 640 -1.23 22.40 17.54
C GLY A 640 -1.00 21.63 18.84
N ALA A 641 -0.38 22.27 19.83
CA ALA A 641 -0.13 21.71 21.16
C ALA A 641 -1.30 21.89 22.16
N ALA A 642 -2.33 22.68 21.81
CA ALA A 642 -3.53 22.85 22.63
C ALA A 642 -4.20 21.49 22.86
N ARG A 643 -4.73 21.27 24.07
CA ARG A 643 -5.25 19.95 24.46
C ARG A 643 -6.34 20.01 25.53
N ARG A 644 -7.10 18.93 25.68
CA ARG A 644 -8.07 18.72 26.75
C ARG A 644 -8.21 17.23 27.07
N LYS A 645 -8.50 16.90 28.32
CA LYS A 645 -8.58 15.51 28.79
C LYS A 645 -9.69 14.71 28.11
N THR A 646 -10.85 15.32 27.95
CA THR A 646 -12.03 14.75 27.24
C THR A 646 -12.63 15.82 26.35
N VAL A 647 -13.49 15.45 25.40
CA VAL A 647 -14.13 16.45 24.51
C VAL A 647 -14.97 17.49 25.25
N ARG A 648 -15.38 17.25 26.51
CA ARG A 648 -16.14 18.19 27.35
C ARG A 648 -15.27 18.98 28.34
N SER A 649 -14.00 18.64 28.47
CA SER A 649 -13.08 19.35 29.36
C SER A 649 -12.68 20.71 28.76
N PRO A 650 -12.35 21.72 29.59
CA PRO A 650 -11.79 22.98 29.10
C PRO A 650 -10.52 22.75 28.28
N ILE A 651 -10.34 23.53 27.22
CA ILE A 651 -9.12 23.50 26.42
C ILE A 651 -8.00 24.19 27.19
N GLN A 652 -6.89 23.50 27.32
CA GLN A 652 -5.64 23.98 27.87
C GLN A 652 -4.74 24.43 26.71
N LEU A 653 -4.35 25.69 26.73
CA LEU A 653 -3.33 26.20 25.84
C LEU A 653 -1.94 25.77 26.34
N PRO A 654 -0.97 25.54 25.45
CA PRO A 654 0.40 25.30 25.88
C PRO A 654 0.86 26.49 26.74
N THR A 655 1.47 26.21 27.88
CA THR A 655 2.22 27.23 28.64
C THR A 655 3.27 27.78 27.68
N GLN A 656 3.32 29.11 27.49
CA GLN A 656 4.31 29.73 26.62
C GLN A 656 5.70 29.21 27.00
N ALA A 657 6.31 28.41 26.13
CA ALA A 657 7.76 28.36 26.08
C ALA A 657 8.17 29.75 25.58
N SER A 658 8.91 30.49 26.40
CA SER A 658 9.51 31.77 26.00
C SER A 658 10.23 31.62 24.64
N PRO A 659 10.21 32.68 23.81
CA PRO A 659 10.51 32.62 22.37
C PRO A 659 11.84 31.96 22.00
#